data_AF-A0A8X8IGH3-F1
#
_entry.id   AF-A0A8X8IGH3-F1
#
_cell.length_a   1.000
_cell.length_b   1.000
_cell.length_c   1.000
_cell.angle_alpha   90.00
_cell.angle_beta   90.00
_cell.angle_gamma   90.00
#
_symmetry.space_group_name_H-M   'P 1'
#
loop_
_entity.id
_entity.type
_entity.pdbx_description
1 polymer ?
#
loop_
_entity_poly.entity_id
_entity_poly.type
_entity_poly.pdbx_seq_one_letter_code
_entity_poly.pdbx_strand_id
1 'polypeptide(L)'
;MFKRIIASIMMLSVVQGYAQQWPAINKETKPWTRWWWMGSAVDKAGLDRQLKPFNEAGFGGVEVVPIYGAIGYEKKYINYLSPQWMKMLDYTVSKTASFNMGVDISVGTGWPIGGPQVSITDAATKMIVQTYTLKAGEMLKDKIVLNDGKQKGLPGVFLSTVTAYDENGKSVVITNHVLPDGSLQWQPQMGNWKIFVLFVGKTRQMVKRAAAGGEGYTLDHFSSNASINYFKTFDTAFGNSNHGVRSFFNDSYEVYNADWTADFFNEFVKKRGYDLRPYIKQLVVKSDDEITARVKSDYRETMSDLMLQHFTKKFTDWAHSKKALNTNQAHGSPGNLLDLYAAVDIPESETFGSSAFNIPGLRRDSEDIRNVDPDPNMLKFASSAAHVTGKKLTSNETFTWLTEHFKTSWSQCKPEVEQVFLAGINHVFYHGTTYSPVDATWPGWLFYASVNFVPNNSLWPHLKGLNEYITRCQSVLQSGEPDNEVLAYWPVYDSWSATEGLDMPFQVHDIDVWLHPTAFYKNLTHLQRQGYSFDFSSDRMLKEASVENGNIKISLKGAAYKTLLVSSCKYMPVSTFEQILRLAKEGAVIVLQQFPEDVPGLGNLESNRKRLKELMTSVAAVQKTNGIKEAFVGKGRIIITGDVEEALKFVKINRETLTDQGLKFTRRRINNGKYYYIVNHTPKIINDWISLNARAEAIVLMDPQTGETGLTSFRRQENNVQVKLQLQPGEAMIVKATHSVANTKRWHYLSAQQNAIVLNNDWKLHFTDGGPFIPVDRTMKRLQPWTRFTEDSTTQYFSGSAVYSTSFQLNTKTADDYFLQLDQLYESAKIKINGKDAGIIWSIPFKLKIGQYLKAGKNTIEIEVCNLMANRIRYMDRHRLEWRKYHEINFVNINYKNFDASDWKVQPSGLGGAVRIIPVNYSK
;
A
#
# COMPACT_ATOMS: atom_id res chain seq x y z
N MET A 1 6.28 36.38 65.99
CA MET A 1 5.77 37.13 64.82
C MET A 1 6.96 37.44 63.93
N PHE A 2 7.14 37.01 62.69
CA PHE A 2 6.27 36.38 61.70
C PHE A 2 7.10 35.32 60.96
N LYS A 3 6.77 34.04 61.20
CA LYS A 3 7.04 32.91 60.30
C LYS A 3 5.89 32.85 59.31
N ARG A 4 6.13 33.10 58.02
CA ARG A 4 5.37 32.65 56.83
C ARG A 4 5.84 33.49 55.63
N ILE A 5 5.96 32.86 54.47
CA ILE A 5 6.44 33.40 53.17
C ILE A 5 7.94 33.19 52.88
N ILE A 6 8.50 32.02 53.18
CA ILE A 6 9.56 31.39 52.36
C ILE A 6 9.31 29.87 52.39
N ALA A 7 8.21 29.43 51.78
CA ALA A 7 7.86 28.02 51.65
C ALA A 7 6.93 27.81 50.45
N SER A 8 7.38 28.18 49.25
CA SER A 8 6.67 27.83 48.00
C SER A 8 7.58 27.67 46.76
N ILE A 9 8.91 27.52 46.91
CA ILE A 9 9.85 27.36 45.77
C ILE A 9 10.51 25.96 45.71
N MET A 10 10.13 25.01 46.56
CA MET A 10 10.66 23.63 46.46
C MET A 10 9.57 22.57 46.65
N MET A 11 8.69 22.47 45.65
CA MET A 11 8.18 21.18 45.19
C MET A 11 8.50 21.08 43.69
N LEU A 12 9.80 21.11 43.39
CA LEU A 12 10.30 20.39 42.22
C LEU A 12 10.05 18.91 42.53
N SER A 13 8.92 18.41 42.06
CA SER A 13 8.77 16.98 41.80
C SER A 13 9.97 16.59 40.95
N VAL A 14 10.92 15.88 41.57
CA VAL A 14 11.95 15.12 40.87
C VAL A 14 11.22 13.99 40.15
N VAL A 15 10.56 14.32 39.04
CA VAL A 15 10.35 13.36 37.98
C VAL A 15 11.72 13.21 37.37
N GLN A 16 12.46 12.17 37.75
CA GLN A 16 13.58 11.70 36.95
C GLN A 16 13.03 11.52 35.54
N GLY A 17 13.37 12.46 34.65
CA GLY A 17 12.96 12.44 33.27
C GLY A 17 13.61 11.24 32.61
N TYR A 18 12.89 10.11 32.57
CA TYR A 18 13.17 9.07 31.61
C TYR A 18 13.04 9.71 30.23
N ALA A 19 14.12 9.76 29.45
CA ALA A 19 14.06 10.20 28.07
C ALA A 19 12.94 9.43 27.34
N GLN A 20 12.12 10.13 26.55
CA GLN A 20 11.05 9.49 25.78
C GLN A 20 11.66 8.43 24.86
N GLN A 21 11.35 7.15 25.09
CA GLN A 21 12.03 6.04 24.42
C GLN A 21 11.45 5.75 23.04
N TRP A 22 10.14 5.91 22.93
CA TRP A 22 9.44 5.95 21.65
C TRP A 22 9.75 7.28 20.94
N PRO A 23 9.93 7.26 19.61
CA PRO A 23 9.95 8.50 18.84
C PRO A 23 8.70 9.36 19.07
N ALA A 24 8.81 10.65 18.76
CA ALA A 24 7.71 11.59 18.96
C ALA A 24 6.49 11.18 18.13
N ILE A 25 5.33 11.11 18.80
CA ILE A 25 4.05 10.85 18.16
C ILE A 25 3.51 12.18 17.61
N ASN A 26 3.17 12.18 16.33
CA ASN A 26 2.47 13.25 15.63
C ASN A 26 1.29 12.67 14.83
N LYS A 27 0.55 13.53 14.14
CA LYS A 27 -0.62 13.11 13.36
C LYS A 27 -0.26 12.18 12.19
N GLU A 28 0.93 12.29 11.62
CA GLU A 28 1.41 11.41 10.53
C GLU A 28 1.84 10.03 11.06
N THR A 29 2.27 9.93 12.32
CA THR A 29 2.59 8.63 12.93
C THR A 29 1.36 7.83 13.31
N LYS A 30 0.15 8.41 13.33
CA LYS A 30 -1.11 7.67 13.50
C LYS A 30 -1.61 7.12 12.15
N PRO A 31 -2.44 6.06 12.11
CA PRO A 31 -3.14 5.68 10.88
C PRO A 31 -4.09 6.79 10.43
N TRP A 32 -4.29 6.90 9.13
CA TRP A 32 -5.30 7.75 8.52
C TRP A 32 -6.38 6.87 7.90
N THR A 33 -7.47 7.46 7.42
CA THR A 33 -8.55 6.73 6.76
C THR A 33 -9.00 7.48 5.51
N ARG A 34 -9.20 6.74 4.43
CA ARG A 34 -9.95 7.24 3.29
C ARG A 34 -11.42 7.39 3.69
N TRP A 35 -11.94 8.61 3.59
CA TRP A 35 -13.25 8.99 4.07
C TRP A 35 -14.20 9.27 2.91
N TRP A 36 -15.08 8.31 2.64
CA TRP A 36 -16.00 8.34 1.51
C TRP A 36 -17.16 9.31 1.76
N TRP A 37 -17.19 10.40 1.00
CA TRP A 37 -18.24 11.42 1.05
C TRP A 37 -19.30 11.12 -0.01
N MET A 38 -20.30 10.34 0.37
CA MET A 38 -21.38 9.90 -0.53
C MET A 38 -22.24 11.08 -0.99
N GLY A 39 -22.24 11.37 -2.29
CA GLY A 39 -22.90 12.53 -2.90
C GLY A 39 -22.41 13.87 -2.36
N SER A 40 -21.27 13.87 -1.66
CA SER A 40 -20.85 14.94 -0.74
C SER A 40 -21.96 15.45 0.17
N ALA A 41 -22.93 14.60 0.53
CA ALA A 41 -24.13 14.97 1.30
C ALA A 41 -23.82 15.11 2.79
N VAL A 42 -22.80 15.92 3.10
CA VAL A 42 -22.29 16.16 4.44
C VAL A 42 -22.83 17.47 5.00
N ASP A 43 -23.02 17.50 6.32
CA ASP A 43 -23.34 18.69 7.08
C ASP A 43 -22.47 18.80 8.33
N LYS A 44 -22.47 19.99 8.95
CA LYS A 44 -21.66 20.25 10.15
C LYS A 44 -21.94 19.26 11.29
N ALA A 45 -23.21 18.89 11.49
CA ALA A 45 -23.61 18.01 12.59
C ALA A 45 -23.09 16.58 12.40
N GLY A 46 -23.18 16.04 11.18
CA GLY A 46 -22.64 14.72 10.86
C GLY A 46 -21.11 14.70 10.84
N LEU A 47 -20.47 15.77 10.37
CA LEU A 47 -19.00 15.93 10.46
C LEU A 47 -18.55 15.93 11.93
N ASP A 48 -19.22 16.70 12.79
CA ASP A 48 -18.96 16.71 14.24
C ASP A 48 -19.16 15.34 14.89
N ARG A 49 -20.23 14.63 14.51
CA ARG A 49 -20.57 13.30 15.04
C ARG A 49 -19.53 12.24 14.68
N GLN A 50 -18.83 12.36 13.54
CA GLN A 50 -17.87 11.34 13.09
C GLN A 50 -16.43 11.66 13.46
N LEU A 51 -16.01 12.93 13.36
CA LEU A 51 -14.61 13.30 13.60
C LEU A 51 -14.18 13.07 15.05
N LYS A 52 -15.10 13.24 16.02
CA LYS A 52 -14.81 12.95 17.44
C LYS A 52 -14.51 11.45 17.65
N PRO A 53 -15.38 10.49 17.24
CA PRO A 53 -15.05 9.07 17.28
C PRO A 53 -13.77 8.69 16.53
N PHE A 54 -13.46 9.35 15.40
CA PHE A 54 -12.20 9.09 14.68
C PHE A 54 -10.97 9.46 15.53
N ASN A 55 -10.98 10.64 16.14
CA ASN A 55 -9.91 11.06 17.04
C ASN A 55 -9.81 10.15 18.28
N GLU A 56 -10.94 9.79 18.90
CA GLU A 56 -11.00 8.90 20.06
C GLU A 56 -10.49 7.49 19.75
N ALA A 57 -10.77 6.98 18.54
CA ALA A 57 -10.23 5.72 18.02
C ALA A 57 -8.74 5.81 17.66
N GLY A 58 -8.14 7.00 17.62
CA GLY A 58 -6.71 7.19 17.40
C GLY A 58 -6.30 7.48 15.95
N PHE A 59 -7.21 7.90 15.07
CA PHE A 59 -6.84 8.35 13.73
C PHE A 59 -6.05 9.68 13.78
N GLY A 60 -5.10 9.82 12.85
CA GLY A 60 -4.28 11.01 12.65
C GLY A 60 -4.81 11.98 11.61
N GLY A 61 -5.74 11.54 10.78
CA GLY A 61 -6.28 12.35 9.70
C GLY A 61 -7.24 11.57 8.83
N VAL A 62 -7.81 12.27 7.86
CA VAL A 62 -8.76 11.74 6.89
C VAL A 62 -8.31 12.14 5.48
N GLU A 63 -8.56 11.28 4.51
CA GLU A 63 -8.48 11.62 3.09
C GLU A 63 -9.90 11.71 2.53
N VAL A 64 -10.39 12.91 2.26
CA VAL A 64 -11.75 13.12 1.78
C VAL A 64 -11.85 12.72 0.31
N VAL A 65 -12.67 11.69 0.04
CA VAL A 65 -12.94 11.22 -1.33
C VAL A 65 -14.43 11.28 -1.60
N PRO A 66 -14.90 12.31 -2.33
CA PRO A 66 -16.28 12.39 -2.80
C PRO A 66 -16.61 11.25 -3.74
N ILE A 67 -17.77 10.64 -3.56
CA ILE A 67 -18.23 9.53 -4.39
C ILE A 67 -19.75 9.58 -4.63
N TYR A 68 -20.30 8.65 -5.40
CA TYR A 68 -21.75 8.48 -5.63
C TYR A 68 -22.58 8.64 -4.35
N GLY A 69 -23.83 9.07 -4.51
CA GLY A 69 -24.71 9.39 -3.39
C GLY A 69 -25.47 8.22 -2.77
N ALA A 70 -26.07 8.50 -1.62
CA ALA A 70 -26.98 7.59 -0.91
C ALA A 70 -28.44 7.83 -1.30
N ILE A 71 -29.18 6.75 -1.57
CA ILE A 71 -30.60 6.81 -1.97
C ILE A 71 -31.43 7.52 -0.90
N GLY A 72 -32.28 8.46 -1.32
CA GLY A 72 -33.16 9.24 -0.44
C GLY A 72 -32.53 10.52 0.12
N TYR A 73 -31.27 10.80 -0.23
CA TYR A 73 -30.54 12.00 0.19
C TYR A 73 -30.17 12.93 -0.97
N GLU A 74 -30.74 12.72 -2.16
CA GLU A 74 -30.42 13.45 -3.39
C GLU A 74 -30.58 14.96 -3.23
N LYS A 75 -31.60 15.40 -2.47
CA LYS A 75 -31.84 16.81 -2.16
C LYS A 75 -30.77 17.44 -1.26
N LYS A 76 -29.96 16.62 -0.58
CA LYS A 76 -28.84 17.06 0.29
C LYS A 76 -27.49 16.94 -0.41
N TYR A 77 -27.41 16.47 -1.66
CA TYR A 77 -26.15 16.36 -2.38
C TYR A 77 -25.52 17.73 -2.58
N ILE A 78 -24.20 17.80 -2.46
CA ILE A 78 -23.43 19.03 -2.66
C ILE A 78 -22.53 18.82 -3.86
N ASN A 79 -22.70 19.66 -4.89
CA ASN A 79 -21.84 19.58 -6.07
C ASN A 79 -20.38 19.81 -5.69
N TYR A 80 -19.51 18.91 -6.12
CA TYR A 80 -18.07 18.97 -5.87
C TYR A 80 -17.48 20.33 -6.29
N LEU A 81 -16.60 20.89 -5.45
CA LEU A 81 -15.98 22.22 -5.61
C LEU A 81 -16.94 23.43 -5.65
N SER A 82 -18.25 23.25 -5.45
CA SER A 82 -19.16 24.39 -5.26
C SER A 82 -18.79 25.20 -4.01
N PRO A 83 -19.23 26.48 -3.90
CA PRO A 83 -18.99 27.27 -2.69
C PRO A 83 -19.49 26.59 -1.40
N GLN A 84 -20.59 25.83 -1.48
CA GLN A 84 -21.09 25.04 -0.35
C GLN A 84 -20.16 23.87 -0.02
N TRP A 85 -19.62 23.18 -1.03
CA TRP A 85 -18.65 22.09 -0.83
C TRP A 85 -17.37 22.61 -0.18
N MET A 86 -16.82 23.72 -0.68
CA MET A 86 -15.64 24.38 -0.11
C MET A 86 -15.88 24.78 1.34
N LYS A 87 -17.08 25.26 1.69
CA LYS A 87 -17.45 25.56 3.08
C LYS A 87 -17.46 24.31 3.98
N MET A 88 -17.84 23.15 3.47
CA MET A 88 -17.78 21.89 4.22
C MET A 88 -16.34 21.38 4.36
N LEU A 89 -15.50 21.58 3.34
CA LEU A 89 -14.07 21.32 3.43
C LEU A 89 -13.40 22.20 4.48
N ASP A 90 -13.60 23.52 4.43
CA ASP A 90 -13.04 24.47 5.40
C ASP A 90 -13.47 24.13 6.84
N TYR A 91 -14.74 23.76 7.01
CA TYR A 91 -15.25 23.31 8.31
C TYR A 91 -14.57 22.02 8.77
N THR A 92 -14.41 21.05 7.86
CA THR A 92 -13.71 19.79 8.15
C THR A 92 -12.27 20.04 8.57
N VAL A 93 -11.53 20.85 7.83
CA VAL A 93 -10.14 21.22 8.15
C VAL A 93 -10.04 21.95 9.49
N SER A 94 -10.93 22.90 9.75
CA SER A 94 -10.97 23.62 11.03
C SER A 94 -11.25 22.65 12.20
N LYS A 95 -12.18 21.71 12.00
CA LYS A 95 -12.54 20.74 13.02
C LYS A 95 -11.44 19.71 13.28
N THR A 96 -10.83 19.14 12.24
CA THR A 96 -9.71 18.22 12.39
C THR A 96 -8.50 18.88 13.04
N ALA A 97 -8.22 20.15 12.72
CA ALA A 97 -7.17 20.92 13.38
C ALA A 97 -7.39 21.02 14.90
N SER A 98 -8.64 21.19 15.35
CA SER A 98 -8.98 21.18 16.80
C SER A 98 -8.71 19.84 17.50
N PHE A 99 -8.61 18.75 16.73
CA PHE A 99 -8.26 17.40 17.21
C PHE A 99 -6.79 17.03 16.92
N ASN A 100 -5.97 17.96 16.42
CA ASN A 100 -4.62 17.67 15.92
C ASN A 100 -4.60 16.55 14.86
N MET A 101 -5.58 16.58 13.95
CA MET A 101 -5.69 15.69 12.80
C MET A 101 -5.42 16.43 11.48
N GLY A 102 -4.98 15.71 10.45
CA GLY A 102 -4.78 16.23 9.10
C GLY A 102 -5.94 15.93 8.14
N VAL A 103 -5.93 16.59 6.99
CA VAL A 103 -6.87 16.37 5.89
C VAL A 103 -6.09 16.31 4.58
N ASP A 104 -6.24 15.23 3.84
CA ASP A 104 -5.90 15.11 2.42
C ASP A 104 -7.21 15.05 1.62
N ILE A 105 -7.16 15.31 0.31
CA ILE A 105 -8.35 15.19 -0.56
C ILE A 105 -7.99 14.56 -1.90
N SER A 106 -8.91 13.82 -2.51
CA SER A 106 -8.80 13.45 -3.93
C SER A 106 -8.96 14.66 -4.85
N VAL A 107 -8.19 14.70 -5.94
CA VAL A 107 -8.33 15.72 -7.00
C VAL A 107 -9.26 15.22 -8.08
N GLY A 108 -10.56 15.27 -7.77
CA GLY A 108 -11.63 14.63 -8.52
C GLY A 108 -12.57 13.91 -7.56
N THR A 109 -13.60 13.26 -8.13
CA THR A 109 -14.54 12.43 -7.38
C THR A 109 -14.50 11.02 -7.93
N GLY A 110 -14.63 9.98 -7.10
CA GLY A 110 -14.41 8.61 -7.55
C GLY A 110 -13.06 8.49 -8.26
N TRP A 111 -13.01 7.71 -9.33
CA TRP A 111 -11.79 7.51 -10.13
C TRP A 111 -12.12 6.96 -11.53
N PRO A 112 -11.21 7.01 -12.51
CA PRO A 112 -9.98 7.81 -12.53
C PRO A 112 -10.28 9.32 -12.57
N ILE A 113 -9.23 10.13 -12.47
CA ILE A 113 -9.33 11.59 -12.56
C ILE A 113 -10.07 12.04 -13.82
N GLY A 114 -11.06 12.91 -13.61
CA GLY A 114 -11.92 13.46 -14.64
C GLY A 114 -13.05 14.29 -14.05
N GLY A 115 -14.00 14.69 -14.88
CA GLY A 115 -15.17 15.45 -14.44
C GLY A 115 -15.77 16.30 -15.55
N PRO A 116 -16.82 17.08 -15.26
CA PRO A 116 -17.53 17.87 -16.27
C PRO A 116 -16.65 18.93 -16.95
N GLN A 117 -15.56 19.34 -16.31
CA GLN A 117 -14.55 20.25 -16.86
C GLN A 117 -13.67 19.61 -17.95
N VAL A 118 -13.64 18.28 -18.06
CA VAL A 118 -12.88 17.59 -19.10
C VAL A 118 -13.68 17.64 -20.40
N SER A 119 -13.25 18.51 -21.30
CA SER A 119 -13.80 18.57 -22.66
C SER A 119 -13.56 17.27 -23.42
N ILE A 120 -14.37 16.96 -24.44
CA ILE A 120 -14.12 15.77 -25.27
C ILE A 120 -12.73 15.80 -25.95
N THR A 121 -12.17 16.99 -26.22
CA THR A 121 -10.80 17.15 -26.72
C THR A 121 -9.73 16.77 -25.70
N ASP A 122 -9.97 17.05 -24.41
CA ASP A 122 -9.07 16.72 -23.29
C ASP A 122 -9.31 15.31 -22.71
N ALA A 123 -10.38 14.64 -23.16
CA ALA A 123 -10.73 13.30 -22.71
C ALA A 123 -9.75 12.24 -23.23
N ALA A 124 -9.60 11.16 -22.45
CA ALA A 124 -8.74 10.02 -22.73
C ALA A 124 -8.85 9.55 -24.20
N THR A 125 -7.68 9.38 -24.80
CA THR A 125 -7.51 9.19 -26.24
C THR A 125 -7.11 7.74 -26.54
N LYS A 126 -7.56 7.21 -27.67
CA LYS A 126 -7.24 5.86 -28.14
C LYS A 126 -6.84 5.86 -29.61
N MET A 127 -6.06 4.86 -30.01
CA MET A 127 -5.77 4.57 -31.40
C MET A 127 -6.87 3.70 -32.00
N ILE A 128 -7.31 4.00 -33.23
CA ILE A 128 -8.22 3.13 -33.98
C ILE A 128 -7.59 2.83 -35.34
N VAL A 129 -7.41 1.56 -35.67
CA VAL A 129 -6.80 1.16 -36.94
C VAL A 129 -7.79 0.37 -37.80
N GLN A 130 -7.98 0.82 -39.04
CA GLN A 130 -8.75 0.13 -40.07
C GLN A 130 -7.82 -0.42 -41.15
N THR A 131 -8.18 -1.57 -41.73
CA THR A 131 -7.34 -2.22 -42.73
C THR A 131 -8.06 -2.41 -44.06
N TYR A 132 -7.36 -2.14 -45.15
CA TYR A 132 -7.81 -2.38 -46.52
C TYR A 132 -6.78 -3.21 -47.29
N THR A 133 -7.17 -3.78 -48.42
CA THR A 133 -6.25 -4.50 -49.32
C THR A 133 -6.42 -3.98 -50.74
N LEU A 134 -5.32 -3.75 -51.45
CA LEU A 134 -5.29 -3.40 -52.87
C LEU A 134 -4.32 -4.32 -53.62
N LYS A 135 -4.72 -4.76 -54.80
CA LYS A 135 -3.82 -5.41 -55.76
C LYS A 135 -3.19 -4.36 -56.69
N ALA A 136 -2.13 -4.77 -57.38
CA ALA A 136 -1.49 -3.96 -58.41
C ALA A 136 -2.53 -3.35 -59.39
N GLY A 137 -2.49 -2.02 -59.55
CA GLY A 137 -3.38 -1.26 -60.43
C GLY A 137 -4.79 -1.01 -59.88
N GLU A 138 -5.14 -1.49 -58.69
CA GLU A 138 -6.45 -1.23 -58.08
C GLU A 138 -6.44 0.11 -57.31
N MET A 139 -7.53 0.87 -57.47
CA MET A 139 -7.85 2.04 -56.65
C MET A 139 -8.81 1.66 -55.53
N LEU A 140 -8.65 2.24 -54.35
CA LEU A 140 -9.59 2.03 -53.25
C LEU A 140 -10.93 2.69 -53.59
N LYS A 141 -11.99 1.88 -53.72
CA LYS A 141 -13.35 2.35 -54.01
C LYS A 141 -14.01 3.00 -52.81
N ASP A 142 -13.69 2.51 -51.60
CA ASP A 142 -14.21 3.04 -50.36
C ASP A 142 -13.49 4.32 -49.97
N LYS A 143 -14.20 5.22 -49.28
CA LYS A 143 -13.61 6.39 -48.65
C LYS A 143 -12.93 5.99 -47.35
N ILE A 144 -11.74 6.55 -47.11
CA ILE A 144 -11.04 6.47 -45.84
C ILE A 144 -11.73 7.41 -44.85
N VAL A 145 -12.72 6.87 -44.17
CA VAL A 145 -13.46 7.51 -43.07
C VAL A 145 -13.56 6.54 -41.90
N LEU A 146 -13.63 7.09 -40.69
CA LEU A 146 -13.70 6.28 -39.49
C LEU A 146 -15.04 5.54 -39.40
N ASN A 147 -15.01 4.21 -39.46
CA ASN A 147 -16.20 3.35 -39.39
C ASN A 147 -16.63 3.06 -37.94
N ASP A 148 -16.68 4.08 -37.08
CA ASP A 148 -17.20 4.00 -35.71
C ASP A 148 -18.20 5.13 -35.48
N GLY A 149 -19.50 4.78 -35.47
CA GLY A 149 -20.59 5.74 -35.25
C GLY A 149 -20.49 6.47 -33.90
N LYS A 150 -19.82 5.88 -32.89
CA LYS A 150 -19.60 6.51 -31.58
C LYS A 150 -18.56 7.63 -31.62
N GLN A 151 -17.77 7.71 -32.70
CA GLN A 151 -16.69 8.70 -32.89
C GLN A 151 -17.07 9.81 -33.88
N LYS A 152 -18.12 9.59 -34.69
CA LYS A 152 -18.53 10.49 -35.76
C LYS A 152 -18.85 11.89 -35.22
N GLY A 153 -18.18 12.91 -35.77
CA GLY A 153 -18.40 14.31 -35.43
C GLY A 153 -17.85 14.73 -34.07
N LEU A 154 -17.14 13.86 -33.35
CA LEU A 154 -16.51 14.24 -32.08
C LEU A 154 -15.27 15.12 -32.33
N PRO A 155 -15.16 16.28 -31.66
CA PRO A 155 -13.93 17.05 -31.64
C PRO A 155 -12.73 16.23 -31.15
N GLY A 156 -11.59 16.37 -31.82
CA GLY A 156 -10.37 15.62 -31.52
C GLY A 156 -10.29 14.23 -32.16
N VAL A 157 -11.30 13.82 -32.95
CA VAL A 157 -11.23 12.62 -33.78
C VAL A 157 -10.79 12.99 -35.21
N PHE A 158 -9.70 12.40 -35.68
CA PHE A 158 -9.16 12.72 -37.01
C PHE A 158 -8.32 11.58 -37.60
N LEU A 159 -8.18 11.58 -38.94
CA LEU A 159 -7.24 10.71 -39.65
C LEU A 159 -5.81 11.14 -39.34
N SER A 160 -5.01 10.23 -38.79
CA SER A 160 -3.65 10.53 -38.35
C SER A 160 -2.60 10.07 -39.34
N THR A 161 -2.65 8.81 -39.77
CA THR A 161 -1.71 8.28 -40.76
C THR A 161 -2.30 7.15 -41.58
N VAL A 162 -1.85 7.00 -42.82
CA VAL A 162 -2.13 5.86 -43.69
C VAL A 162 -0.80 5.25 -44.13
N THR A 163 -0.61 3.97 -43.85
CA THR A 163 0.62 3.24 -44.19
C THR A 163 0.27 1.98 -44.96
N ALA A 164 0.81 1.84 -46.16
CA ALA A 164 0.66 0.65 -47.00
C ALA A 164 1.87 -0.28 -46.81
N TYR A 165 1.64 -1.59 -46.79
CA TYR A 165 2.65 -2.64 -46.64
C TYR A 165 2.53 -3.63 -47.78
N ASP A 166 3.64 -3.95 -48.45
CA ASP A 166 3.67 -5.04 -49.42
C ASP A 166 3.73 -6.42 -48.74
N GLU A 167 3.75 -7.47 -49.56
CA GLU A 167 3.84 -8.86 -49.12
C GLU A 167 5.16 -9.21 -48.40
N ASN A 168 6.23 -8.45 -48.66
CA ASN A 168 7.54 -8.60 -48.01
C ASN A 168 7.67 -7.75 -46.74
N GLY A 169 6.63 -6.98 -46.38
CA GLY A 169 6.61 -6.11 -45.21
C GLY A 169 7.25 -4.74 -45.43
N LYS A 170 7.65 -4.38 -46.66
CA LYS A 170 8.09 -3.02 -46.99
C LYS A 170 6.92 -2.06 -46.84
N SER A 171 7.13 -0.97 -46.11
CA SER A 171 6.09 0.02 -45.83
C SER A 171 6.30 1.33 -46.60
N VAL A 172 5.19 2.01 -46.92
CA VAL A 172 5.14 3.35 -47.49
C VAL A 172 4.06 4.15 -46.78
N VAL A 173 4.39 5.32 -46.23
CA VAL A 173 3.43 6.24 -45.64
C VAL A 173 2.78 7.04 -46.78
N ILE A 174 1.46 6.88 -46.94
CA ILE A 174 0.67 7.44 -48.05
C ILE A 174 -0.42 8.41 -47.56
N THR A 175 -0.30 8.92 -46.34
CA THR A 175 -1.28 9.85 -45.73
C THR A 175 -1.60 11.04 -46.63
N ASN A 176 -0.59 11.62 -47.29
CA ASN A 176 -0.75 12.78 -48.17
C ASN A 176 -1.51 12.48 -49.47
N HIS A 177 -1.79 11.21 -49.76
CA HIS A 177 -2.63 10.81 -50.89
C HIS A 177 -4.12 10.73 -50.53
N VAL A 178 -4.50 10.95 -49.27
CA VAL A 178 -5.91 10.98 -48.86
C VAL A 178 -6.46 12.39 -49.03
N LEU A 179 -7.48 12.54 -49.87
CA LEU A 179 -8.17 13.80 -50.09
C LEU A 179 -9.06 14.18 -48.90
N PRO A 180 -9.43 15.46 -48.73
CA PRO A 180 -10.33 15.92 -47.67
C PRO A 180 -11.69 15.19 -47.63
N ASP A 181 -12.14 14.67 -48.77
CA ASP A 181 -13.40 13.93 -48.88
C ASP A 181 -13.27 12.43 -48.53
N GLY A 182 -12.08 11.98 -48.12
CA GLY A 182 -11.73 10.61 -47.77
C GLY A 182 -11.23 9.75 -48.93
N SER A 183 -11.22 10.23 -50.17
CA SER A 183 -10.78 9.43 -51.32
C SER A 183 -9.26 9.24 -51.33
N LEU A 184 -8.78 8.00 -51.58
CA LEU A 184 -7.35 7.70 -51.66
C LEU A 184 -6.84 7.79 -53.11
N GLN A 185 -5.95 8.75 -53.38
CA GLN A 185 -5.25 8.92 -54.66
C GLN A 185 -3.91 8.19 -54.70
N TRP A 186 -3.95 6.88 -54.49
CA TRP A 186 -2.77 6.01 -54.54
C TRP A 186 -3.16 4.59 -54.96
N GLN A 187 -2.34 3.97 -55.80
CA GLN A 187 -2.46 2.56 -56.19
C GLN A 187 -1.07 1.90 -56.20
N PRO A 188 -0.97 0.63 -55.78
CA PRO A 188 0.27 -0.10 -55.89
C PRO A 188 0.56 -0.46 -57.36
N GLN A 189 1.83 -0.41 -57.77
CA GLN A 189 2.24 -0.76 -59.13
C GLN A 189 2.46 -2.28 -59.31
N MET A 190 2.83 -2.97 -58.23
CA MET A 190 3.12 -4.41 -58.22
C MET A 190 2.71 -5.02 -56.87
N GLY A 191 2.43 -6.32 -56.87
CA GLY A 191 2.13 -7.11 -55.67
C GLY A 191 0.79 -6.80 -55.02
N ASN A 192 0.54 -7.46 -53.88
CA ASN A 192 -0.63 -7.22 -53.04
C ASN A 192 -0.22 -6.38 -51.82
N TRP A 193 -0.98 -5.33 -51.54
CA TRP A 193 -0.69 -4.40 -50.45
C TRP A 193 -1.80 -4.38 -49.42
N LYS A 194 -1.42 -4.38 -48.14
CA LYS A 194 -2.31 -4.11 -47.01
C LYS A 194 -2.13 -2.67 -46.55
N ILE A 195 -3.22 -1.93 -46.46
CA ILE A 195 -3.24 -0.53 -46.02
C ILE A 195 -3.75 -0.50 -44.59
N PHE A 196 -2.98 0.10 -43.69
CA PHE A 196 -3.37 0.38 -42.31
C PHE A 196 -3.64 1.87 -42.17
N VAL A 197 -4.86 2.20 -41.77
CA VAL A 197 -5.35 3.57 -41.58
C VAL A 197 -5.52 3.79 -40.08
N LEU A 198 -4.74 4.69 -39.50
CA LEU A 198 -4.81 5.07 -38.10
C LEU A 198 -5.60 6.36 -37.93
N PHE A 199 -6.63 6.30 -37.09
CA PHE A 199 -7.36 7.45 -36.58
C PHE A 199 -7.02 7.67 -35.11
N VAL A 200 -6.94 8.94 -34.70
CA VAL A 200 -7.01 9.31 -33.29
C VAL A 200 -8.49 9.32 -32.90
N GLY A 201 -8.85 8.56 -31.88
CA GLY A 201 -10.21 8.45 -31.35
C GLY A 201 -10.29 8.76 -29.86
N LYS A 202 -11.50 8.77 -29.31
CA LYS A 202 -11.74 8.98 -27.87
C LYS A 202 -12.26 7.72 -27.19
N THR A 203 -11.78 7.44 -25.98
CA THR A 203 -12.30 6.32 -25.17
C THR A 203 -13.74 6.59 -24.75
N ARG A 204 -14.07 7.87 -24.52
CA ARG A 204 -15.34 8.35 -23.94
C ARG A 204 -15.62 7.74 -22.57
N GLN A 205 -14.58 7.24 -21.89
CA GLN A 205 -14.71 6.76 -20.53
C GLN A 205 -15.19 7.91 -19.66
N MET A 206 -16.19 7.61 -18.83
CA MET A 206 -16.67 8.52 -17.80
C MET A 206 -15.99 8.15 -16.48
N VAL A 207 -15.81 9.14 -15.62
CA VAL A 207 -15.40 8.92 -14.22
C VAL A 207 -16.30 7.87 -13.58
N LYS A 208 -15.72 6.83 -13.00
CA LYS A 208 -16.46 5.81 -12.26
C LYS A 208 -16.86 6.41 -10.93
N ARG A 209 -18.06 6.06 -10.47
CA ARG A 209 -18.50 6.35 -9.09
C ARG A 209 -18.53 7.84 -8.74
N ALA A 210 -18.67 8.70 -9.74
CA ALA A 210 -18.63 10.15 -9.54
C ALA A 210 -19.65 10.61 -8.49
N ALA A 211 -19.26 11.60 -7.68
CA ALA A 211 -20.18 12.34 -6.85
C ALA A 211 -20.94 13.37 -7.69
N ALA A 212 -22.00 13.96 -7.11
CA ALA A 212 -22.69 15.08 -7.73
C ALA A 212 -21.72 16.20 -8.12
N GLY A 213 -21.78 16.66 -9.37
CA GLY A 213 -20.88 17.69 -9.93
C GLY A 213 -19.52 17.15 -10.37
N GLY A 214 -19.25 15.86 -10.22
CA GLY A 214 -18.04 15.18 -10.68
C GLY A 214 -18.25 14.30 -11.91
N GLU A 215 -19.47 14.24 -12.45
CA GLU A 215 -19.80 13.43 -13.62
C GLU A 215 -19.19 14.04 -14.90
N GLY A 216 -18.35 13.28 -15.60
CA GLY A 216 -17.76 13.73 -16.86
C GLY A 216 -16.73 12.76 -17.41
N TYR A 217 -16.02 13.20 -18.45
CA TYR A 217 -15.01 12.36 -19.10
C TYR A 217 -13.76 12.18 -18.24
N THR A 218 -13.14 11.02 -18.36
CA THR A 218 -11.80 10.75 -17.83
C THR A 218 -10.74 11.51 -18.64
N LEU A 219 -9.77 12.07 -17.94
CA LEU A 219 -8.68 12.88 -18.50
C LEU A 219 -7.73 12.09 -19.41
N ASP A 220 -7.22 12.71 -20.48
CA ASP A 220 -6.05 12.22 -21.21
C ASP A 220 -4.75 12.53 -20.44
N HIS A 221 -4.27 11.53 -19.70
CA HIS A 221 -3.08 11.65 -18.85
C HIS A 221 -1.77 11.78 -19.66
N PHE A 222 -1.80 11.53 -20.97
CA PHE A 222 -0.64 11.66 -21.86
C PHE A 222 -0.56 13.04 -22.52
N SER A 223 -1.57 13.88 -22.35
CA SER A 223 -1.64 15.23 -22.93
C SER A 223 -1.32 16.31 -21.90
N SER A 224 -0.23 17.06 -22.15
CA SER A 224 0.17 18.20 -21.31
C SER A 224 -0.94 19.26 -21.21
N ASN A 225 -1.62 19.54 -22.32
CA ASN A 225 -2.68 20.54 -22.35
C ASN A 225 -3.92 20.09 -21.59
N ALA A 226 -4.27 18.81 -21.68
CA ALA A 226 -5.40 18.24 -20.94
C ALA A 226 -5.18 18.39 -19.43
N SER A 227 -4.00 17.99 -18.92
CA SER A 227 -3.64 18.16 -17.50
C SER A 227 -3.72 19.62 -17.05
N ILE A 228 -3.15 20.55 -17.82
CA ILE A 228 -3.19 21.99 -17.48
C ILE A 228 -4.64 22.50 -17.45
N ASN A 229 -5.47 22.12 -18.42
CA ASN A 229 -6.86 22.53 -18.49
C ASN A 229 -7.68 21.97 -17.31
N TYR A 230 -7.44 20.73 -16.92
CA TYR A 230 -8.11 20.08 -15.80
C TYR A 230 -7.91 20.85 -14.49
N PHE A 231 -6.67 21.25 -14.19
CA PHE A 231 -6.34 21.91 -12.93
C PHE A 231 -6.92 23.34 -12.77
N LYS A 232 -7.33 24.01 -13.86
CA LYS A 232 -7.95 25.36 -13.80
C LYS A 232 -9.20 25.43 -12.92
N THR A 233 -9.97 24.33 -12.86
CA THR A 233 -11.16 24.27 -12.01
C THR A 233 -10.77 24.32 -10.53
N PHE A 234 -9.68 23.64 -10.18
CA PHE A 234 -9.14 23.67 -8.83
C PHE A 234 -8.44 25.00 -8.52
N ASP A 235 -7.80 25.65 -9.51
CA ASP A 235 -7.28 27.01 -9.35
C ASP A 235 -8.40 28.00 -8.98
N THR A 236 -9.58 27.83 -9.57
CA THR A 236 -10.75 28.64 -9.26
C THR A 236 -11.25 28.38 -7.83
N ALA A 237 -11.31 27.11 -7.42
CA ALA A 237 -11.84 26.73 -6.10
C ALA A 237 -10.87 27.06 -4.95
N PHE A 238 -9.56 26.89 -5.13
CA PHE A 238 -8.54 27.01 -4.09
C PHE A 238 -7.74 28.33 -4.15
N GLY A 239 -7.76 29.04 -5.29
CA GLY A 239 -6.92 30.21 -5.50
C GLY A 239 -5.44 29.89 -5.27
N ASN A 240 -4.77 30.65 -4.40
CA ASN A 240 -3.38 30.46 -3.99
C ASN A 240 -3.22 29.81 -2.60
N SER A 241 -4.30 29.21 -2.08
CA SER A 241 -4.36 28.58 -0.75
C SER A 241 -4.56 27.07 -0.89
N ASN A 242 -4.12 26.30 0.09
CA ASN A 242 -4.48 24.88 0.23
C ASN A 242 -5.70 24.68 1.14
N HIS A 243 -6.28 25.75 1.70
CA HIS A 243 -7.38 25.66 2.67
C HIS A 243 -7.08 24.78 3.89
N GLY A 244 -5.78 24.59 4.22
CA GLY A 244 -5.29 23.70 5.27
C GLY A 244 -5.31 22.20 4.92
N VAL A 245 -5.61 21.84 3.67
CA VAL A 245 -5.34 20.51 3.10
C VAL A 245 -3.83 20.28 3.06
N ARG A 246 -3.38 19.11 3.51
CA ARG A 246 -1.97 18.73 3.52
C ARG A 246 -1.52 18.20 2.16
N SER A 247 -2.26 17.25 1.59
CA SER A 247 -1.93 16.62 0.32
C SER A 247 -3.12 16.52 -0.63
N PHE A 248 -2.83 16.64 -1.92
CA PHE A 248 -3.73 16.32 -3.01
C PHE A 248 -3.44 14.91 -3.53
N PHE A 249 -4.47 14.08 -3.60
CA PHE A 249 -4.37 12.65 -3.89
C PHE A 249 -4.85 12.31 -5.30
N ASN A 250 -4.09 11.45 -5.99
CA ASN A 250 -4.53 10.71 -7.17
C ASN A 250 -4.53 9.20 -6.91
N ASP A 251 -5.66 8.57 -7.21
CA ASP A 251 -5.92 7.14 -7.09
C ASP A 251 -5.23 6.33 -8.21
N SER A 252 -5.26 5.00 -8.10
CA SER A 252 -4.63 4.11 -9.06
C SER A 252 -5.19 4.27 -10.48
N TYR A 253 -4.36 3.97 -11.48
CA TYR A 253 -4.71 4.20 -12.88
C TYR A 253 -5.66 3.12 -13.41
N GLU A 254 -6.90 3.51 -13.71
CA GLU A 254 -7.92 2.66 -14.33
C GLU A 254 -8.53 3.31 -15.59
N VAL A 255 -7.69 3.86 -16.47
CA VAL A 255 -8.15 4.49 -17.73
C VAL A 255 -8.15 3.47 -18.86
N TYR A 256 -9.32 2.90 -19.16
CA TYR A 256 -9.46 1.78 -20.06
C TYR A 256 -9.34 2.17 -21.53
N ASN A 257 -8.54 1.39 -22.28
CA ASN A 257 -8.28 1.56 -23.70
C ASN A 257 -7.62 2.92 -24.05
N ALA A 258 -7.03 3.62 -23.08
CA ALA A 258 -6.31 4.85 -23.34
C ALA A 258 -4.87 4.54 -23.78
N ASP A 259 -4.73 4.16 -25.04
CA ASP A 259 -3.49 3.71 -25.66
C ASP A 259 -2.92 4.72 -26.67
N TRP A 260 -3.31 6.00 -26.59
CA TRP A 260 -2.79 7.01 -27.52
C TRP A 260 -2.96 8.43 -26.99
N THR A 261 -2.32 9.40 -27.65
CA THR A 261 -2.66 10.82 -27.54
C THR A 261 -2.42 11.55 -28.86
N ALA A 262 -3.03 12.72 -29.07
CA ALA A 262 -3.01 13.40 -30.36
C ALA A 262 -1.58 13.72 -30.86
N ASP A 263 -0.67 14.07 -29.94
CA ASP A 263 0.70 14.47 -30.24
C ASP A 263 1.71 13.30 -30.21
N PHE A 264 1.23 12.05 -30.12
CA PHE A 264 2.08 10.89 -29.85
C PHE A 264 3.20 10.71 -30.87
N PHE A 265 2.96 10.90 -32.17
CA PHE A 265 4.00 10.75 -33.19
C PHE A 265 5.14 11.76 -33.02
N ASN A 266 4.83 13.00 -32.67
CA ASN A 266 5.84 14.04 -32.52
C ASN A 266 6.69 13.77 -31.28
N GLU A 267 6.04 13.40 -30.17
CA GLU A 267 6.73 13.00 -28.95
C GLU A 267 7.55 11.72 -29.15
N PHE A 268 7.05 10.75 -29.91
CA PHE A 268 7.79 9.53 -30.25
C PHE A 268 9.08 9.84 -31.01
N VAL A 269 9.01 10.61 -32.10
CA VAL A 269 10.21 11.00 -32.88
C VAL A 269 11.21 11.74 -32.00
N LYS A 270 10.74 12.69 -31.20
CA LYS A 270 11.57 13.48 -30.29
C LYS A 270 12.27 12.63 -29.23
N LYS A 271 11.63 11.57 -28.75
CA LYS A 271 12.14 10.72 -27.66
C LYS A 271 12.93 9.51 -28.14
N ARG A 272 12.53 8.88 -29.26
CA ARG A 272 13.07 7.61 -29.79
C ARG A 272 13.94 7.78 -31.03
N GLY A 273 13.85 8.93 -31.70
CA GLY A 273 14.76 9.30 -32.79
C GLY A 273 14.42 8.71 -34.16
N TYR A 274 13.25 8.11 -34.34
CA TYR A 274 12.78 7.61 -35.65
C TYR A 274 11.26 7.76 -35.80
N ASP A 275 10.74 7.69 -37.04
CA ASP A 275 9.30 7.79 -37.32
C ASP A 275 8.60 6.45 -37.06
N LEU A 276 7.52 6.47 -36.27
CA LEU A 276 6.68 5.31 -35.96
C LEU A 276 5.65 5.00 -37.06
N ARG A 277 5.30 5.97 -37.92
CA ARG A 277 4.29 5.79 -38.99
C ARG A 277 4.55 4.60 -39.92
N PRO A 278 5.80 4.24 -40.27
CA PRO A 278 6.08 3.03 -41.05
C PRO A 278 5.76 1.72 -40.31
N TYR A 279 5.51 1.74 -39.00
CA TYR A 279 5.43 0.56 -38.12
C TYR A 279 4.06 0.36 -37.44
N ILE A 280 2.99 1.01 -37.94
CA ILE A 280 1.64 0.83 -37.38
C ILE A 280 1.18 -0.63 -37.38
N LYS A 281 1.57 -1.41 -38.40
CA LYS A 281 1.30 -2.85 -38.45
C LYS A 281 1.82 -3.57 -37.19
N GLN A 282 3.03 -3.27 -36.73
CA GLN A 282 3.65 -3.90 -35.56
C GLN A 282 2.90 -3.59 -34.25
N LEU A 283 2.19 -2.47 -34.18
CA LEU A 283 1.40 -2.12 -33.02
C LEU A 283 0.14 -3.00 -32.90
N VAL A 284 -0.54 -3.27 -34.03
CA VAL A 284 -1.89 -3.87 -34.02
C VAL A 284 -1.97 -5.32 -34.50
N VAL A 285 -0.98 -5.81 -35.25
CA VAL A 285 -0.96 -7.21 -35.71
C VAL A 285 -0.23 -8.08 -34.71
N LYS A 286 -0.85 -9.20 -34.33
CA LYS A 286 -0.18 -10.23 -33.53
C LYS A 286 0.95 -10.84 -34.35
N SER A 287 2.18 -10.68 -33.87
CA SER A 287 3.39 -11.24 -34.46
C SER A 287 4.43 -11.37 -33.36
N ASP A 288 5.16 -12.48 -33.34
CA ASP A 288 6.20 -12.73 -32.33
C ASP A 288 7.62 -12.46 -32.88
N ASP A 289 7.72 -11.50 -33.79
CA ASP A 289 8.99 -11.12 -34.41
C ASP A 289 9.71 -10.01 -33.64
N GLU A 290 11.02 -9.93 -33.88
CA GLU A 290 11.91 -8.99 -33.21
C GLU A 290 11.53 -7.52 -33.46
N ILE A 291 11.11 -7.16 -34.67
CA ILE A 291 10.73 -5.78 -35.00
C ILE A 291 9.50 -5.39 -34.20
N THR A 292 8.52 -6.28 -34.08
CA THR A 292 7.32 -6.07 -33.25
C THR A 292 7.68 -5.84 -31.79
N ALA A 293 8.52 -6.70 -31.20
CA ALA A 293 8.97 -6.55 -29.81
C ALA A 293 9.64 -5.20 -29.55
N ARG A 294 10.53 -4.77 -30.46
CA ARG A 294 11.28 -3.51 -30.37
C ARG A 294 10.41 -2.28 -30.51
N VAL A 295 9.54 -2.26 -31.52
CA VAL A 295 8.61 -1.15 -31.75
C VAL A 295 7.67 -0.99 -30.56
N LYS A 296 7.17 -2.09 -29.98
CA LYS A 296 6.32 -2.03 -28.79
C LYS A 296 7.07 -1.57 -27.54
N SER A 297 8.34 -1.95 -27.41
CA SER A 297 9.23 -1.46 -26.36
C SER A 297 9.34 0.07 -26.39
N ASP A 298 9.69 0.64 -27.56
CA ASP A 298 9.82 2.10 -27.75
C ASP A 298 8.48 2.83 -27.58
N TYR A 299 7.37 2.22 -28.02
CA TYR A 299 6.02 2.76 -27.84
C TYR A 299 5.64 2.85 -26.35
N ARG A 300 5.86 1.78 -25.58
CA ARG A 300 5.54 1.75 -24.14
C ARG A 300 6.44 2.65 -23.32
N GLU A 301 7.73 2.74 -23.67
CA GLU A 301 8.63 3.70 -23.04
C GLU A 301 8.19 5.15 -23.33
N THR A 302 7.69 5.43 -24.54
CA THR A 302 7.09 6.73 -24.87
C THR A 302 5.84 7.01 -24.03
N MET A 303 4.93 6.04 -23.88
CA MET A 303 3.75 6.16 -22.99
C MET A 303 4.17 6.45 -21.54
N SER A 304 5.18 5.75 -21.04
CA SER A 304 5.77 5.97 -19.72
C SER A 304 6.30 7.39 -19.55
N ASP A 305 7.06 7.90 -20.52
CA ASP A 305 7.59 9.26 -20.50
C ASP A 305 6.46 10.31 -20.53
N LEU A 306 5.41 10.09 -21.32
CA LEU A 306 4.25 10.99 -21.38
C LEU A 306 3.50 11.02 -20.05
N MET A 307 3.20 9.86 -19.44
CA MET A 307 2.58 9.79 -18.12
C MET A 307 3.38 10.59 -17.08
N LEU A 308 4.69 10.37 -17.04
CA LEU A 308 5.59 11.02 -16.10
C LEU A 308 5.64 12.55 -16.30
N GLN A 309 5.87 13.02 -17.53
CA GLN A 309 6.10 14.44 -17.79
C GLN A 309 4.80 15.25 -17.95
N HIS A 310 3.76 14.66 -18.52
CA HIS A 310 2.54 15.38 -18.89
C HIS A 310 1.45 15.29 -17.85
N PHE A 311 1.52 14.32 -16.92
CA PHE A 311 0.59 14.23 -15.81
C PHE A 311 1.28 14.25 -14.46
N THR A 312 2.08 13.23 -14.11
CA THR A 312 2.55 13.04 -12.72
C THR A 312 3.37 14.24 -12.20
N LYS A 313 4.37 14.70 -12.96
CA LYS A 313 5.16 15.88 -12.55
C LYS A 313 4.34 17.15 -12.54
N LYS A 314 3.46 17.36 -13.53
CA LYS A 314 2.60 18.55 -13.56
C LYS A 314 1.63 18.58 -12.38
N PHE A 315 1.15 17.43 -11.96
CA PHE A 315 0.29 17.33 -10.79
C PHE A 315 1.07 17.71 -9.53
N THR A 316 2.29 17.21 -9.36
CA THR A 316 3.18 17.63 -8.26
C THR A 316 3.45 19.13 -8.29
N ASP A 317 3.83 19.68 -9.45
CA ASP A 317 4.10 21.11 -9.62
C ASP A 317 2.86 21.97 -9.28
N TRP A 318 1.67 21.51 -9.71
CA TRP A 318 0.41 22.18 -9.39
C TRP A 318 0.12 22.12 -7.88
N ALA A 319 0.25 20.96 -7.23
CA ALA A 319 0.04 20.83 -5.79
C ALA A 319 1.00 21.74 -4.99
N HIS A 320 2.28 21.79 -5.38
CA HIS A 320 3.27 22.68 -4.79
C HIS A 320 2.92 24.15 -4.98
N SER A 321 2.34 24.53 -6.12
CA SER A 321 1.84 25.90 -6.35
C SER A 321 0.75 26.32 -5.35
N LYS A 322 0.02 25.35 -4.79
CA LYS A 322 -0.97 25.55 -3.72
C LYS A 322 -0.39 25.43 -2.31
N LYS A 323 0.92 25.19 -2.17
CA LYS A 323 1.59 24.90 -0.89
C LYS A 323 1.08 23.62 -0.23
N ALA A 324 0.71 22.63 -1.04
CA ALA A 324 0.31 21.30 -0.60
C ALA A 324 1.28 20.25 -1.16
N LEU A 325 1.25 19.06 -0.57
CA LEU A 325 1.95 17.89 -1.09
C LEU A 325 1.13 17.19 -2.17
N ASN A 326 1.77 16.29 -2.90
CA ASN A 326 1.12 15.35 -3.83
C ASN A 326 1.28 13.89 -3.33
N THR A 327 0.16 13.19 -3.21
CA THR A 327 0.10 11.75 -2.95
C THR A 327 -0.41 11.03 -4.21
N ASN A 328 0.26 9.97 -4.64
CA ASN A 328 -0.14 9.25 -5.86
C ASN A 328 0.05 7.75 -5.76
N GLN A 329 -1.00 7.02 -6.15
CA GLN A 329 -0.93 5.60 -6.48
C GLN A 329 -0.53 5.41 -7.95
N ALA A 330 0.73 5.03 -8.20
CA ALA A 330 1.24 4.90 -9.56
C ALA A 330 0.93 3.54 -10.21
N HIS A 331 0.61 2.52 -9.41
CA HIS A 331 0.31 1.18 -9.93
C HIS A 331 -0.93 1.20 -10.84
N GLY A 332 -1.00 0.23 -11.74
CA GLY A 332 -1.95 0.22 -12.86
C GLY A 332 -1.55 1.13 -14.02
N SER A 333 -0.65 2.11 -13.83
CA SER A 333 -0.23 3.01 -14.92
C SER A 333 0.61 2.29 -15.97
N PRO A 334 0.50 2.66 -17.26
CA PRO A 334 1.35 2.15 -18.33
C PRO A 334 2.70 2.87 -18.37
N GLY A 335 3.42 2.83 -17.25
CA GLY A 335 4.70 3.51 -17.08
C GLY A 335 5.58 2.86 -16.02
N ASN A 336 6.85 3.29 -15.98
CA ASN A 336 7.80 2.80 -14.99
C ASN A 336 7.36 3.26 -13.59
N LEU A 337 6.85 2.32 -12.78
CA LEU A 337 6.29 2.60 -11.46
C LEU A 337 7.29 3.32 -10.53
N LEU A 338 8.57 2.97 -10.58
CA LEU A 338 9.59 3.61 -9.74
C LEU A 338 9.75 5.09 -10.08
N ASP A 339 9.75 5.44 -11.37
CA ASP A 339 9.84 6.83 -11.83
C ASP A 339 8.58 7.63 -11.46
N LEU A 340 7.40 7.04 -11.63
CA LEU A 340 6.13 7.68 -11.30
C LEU A 340 5.99 7.93 -9.79
N TYR A 341 6.32 6.92 -8.96
CA TYR A 341 6.38 7.10 -7.50
C TYR A 341 7.48 8.08 -7.10
N ALA A 342 8.62 8.10 -7.79
CA ALA A 342 9.69 9.05 -7.51
C ALA A 342 9.30 10.52 -7.78
N ALA A 343 8.32 10.77 -8.63
CA ALA A 343 7.89 12.12 -9.02
C ALA A 343 6.92 12.83 -8.06
N VAL A 344 6.42 12.14 -7.02
CA VAL A 344 5.44 12.69 -6.06
C VAL A 344 6.01 12.78 -4.64
N ASP A 345 5.40 13.58 -3.75
CA ASP A 345 5.92 13.75 -2.37
C ASP A 345 5.68 12.54 -1.47
N ILE A 346 4.52 11.89 -1.64
CA ILE A 346 4.12 10.70 -0.89
C ILE A 346 3.71 9.60 -1.87
N PRO A 347 4.60 8.64 -2.17
CA PRO A 347 4.23 7.46 -2.94
C PRO A 347 3.24 6.61 -2.15
N GLU A 348 2.13 6.22 -2.76
CA GLU A 348 1.13 5.37 -2.13
C GLU A 348 0.99 4.01 -2.83
N SER A 349 1.07 2.92 -2.09
CA SER A 349 0.74 1.57 -2.61
C SER A 349 -0.66 1.11 -2.14
N GLU A 350 -1.04 -0.11 -2.47
CA GLU A 350 -2.32 -0.71 -2.08
C GLU A 350 -2.11 -2.17 -1.66
N THR A 351 -2.81 -2.60 -0.61
CA THR A 351 -3.01 -4.03 -0.33
C THR A 351 -4.41 -4.45 -0.78
N PHE A 352 -4.48 -5.52 -1.57
CA PHE A 352 -5.74 -6.05 -2.07
C PHE A 352 -5.84 -7.56 -1.74
N GLY A 353 -6.85 -7.94 -0.96
CA GLY A 353 -7.07 -9.33 -0.53
C GLY A 353 -6.49 -9.68 0.83
N SER A 354 -6.30 -10.98 1.09
CA SER A 354 -5.80 -11.49 2.38
C SER A 354 -4.66 -12.48 2.21
N SER A 355 -3.53 -12.26 2.87
CA SER A 355 -2.40 -13.18 2.88
C SER A 355 -2.59 -14.34 3.85
N ALA A 356 -1.92 -15.46 3.55
CA ALA A 356 -1.83 -16.59 4.47
C ALA A 356 -0.70 -16.42 5.50
N PHE A 357 -1.03 -16.56 6.78
CA PHE A 357 -0.05 -16.57 7.88
C PHE A 357 -0.17 -17.84 8.72
N ASN A 358 0.97 -18.44 9.06
CA ASN A 358 1.02 -19.65 9.87
C ASN A 358 0.98 -19.32 11.37
N ILE A 359 0.05 -18.47 11.79
CA ILE A 359 -0.15 -18.07 13.19
C ILE A 359 -1.30 -18.93 13.77
N PRO A 360 -1.05 -19.78 14.79
CA PRO A 360 -2.08 -20.58 15.41
C PRO A 360 -3.24 -19.72 15.95
N GLY A 361 -4.47 -20.09 15.58
CA GLY A 361 -5.70 -19.41 15.98
C GLY A 361 -6.11 -18.22 15.09
N LEU A 362 -5.27 -17.79 14.14
CA LEU A 362 -5.65 -16.74 13.19
C LEU A 362 -6.70 -17.30 12.21
N ARG A 363 -7.86 -16.66 12.15
CA ARG A 363 -8.94 -17.04 11.23
C ARG A 363 -8.60 -16.62 9.78
N ARG A 364 -8.75 -17.54 8.84
CA ARG A 364 -8.66 -17.29 7.38
C ARG A 364 -9.55 -18.29 6.63
N ASP A 365 -10.85 -18.07 6.71
CA ASP A 365 -11.85 -18.95 6.11
C ASP A 365 -11.95 -18.68 4.60
N SER A 366 -11.87 -19.73 3.77
CA SER A 366 -11.91 -19.60 2.31
C SER A 366 -13.24 -19.05 1.78
N GLU A 367 -14.32 -19.19 2.54
CA GLU A 367 -15.64 -18.61 2.21
C GLU A 367 -15.67 -17.08 2.35
N ASP A 368 -14.68 -16.48 3.06
CA ASP A 368 -14.67 -15.06 3.43
C ASP A 368 -13.49 -14.28 2.83
N ILE A 369 -12.66 -14.91 2.00
CA ILE A 369 -11.48 -14.27 1.37
C ILE A 369 -11.48 -14.49 -0.14
N ARG A 370 -10.88 -13.54 -0.86
CA ARG A 370 -10.63 -13.67 -2.29
C ARG A 370 -9.34 -14.47 -2.53
N ASN A 371 -9.25 -15.17 -3.64
CA ASN A 371 -8.01 -15.83 -4.09
C ASN A 371 -7.03 -14.81 -4.73
N VAL A 372 -6.66 -13.79 -3.96
CA VAL A 372 -5.64 -12.79 -4.31
C VAL A 372 -4.90 -12.47 -3.02
N ASP A 373 -3.59 -12.69 -3.00
CA ASP A 373 -2.74 -12.44 -1.84
C ASP A 373 -1.93 -11.15 -2.08
N PRO A 374 -1.93 -10.19 -1.13
CA PRO A 374 -1.01 -9.05 -1.18
C PRO A 374 0.45 -9.49 -1.27
N ASP A 375 1.22 -8.90 -2.17
CA ASP A 375 2.63 -9.24 -2.38
C ASP A 375 3.58 -8.15 -1.84
N PRO A 376 4.44 -8.46 -0.86
CA PRO A 376 5.36 -7.49 -0.29
C PRO A 376 6.34 -6.86 -1.30
N ASN A 377 6.75 -7.56 -2.35
CA ASN A 377 7.64 -6.99 -3.37
C ASN A 377 6.88 -5.98 -4.25
N MET A 378 5.59 -6.18 -4.50
CA MET A 378 4.78 -5.16 -5.19
C MET A 378 4.70 -3.87 -4.37
N LEU A 379 4.47 -3.97 -3.06
CA LEU A 379 4.46 -2.82 -2.14
C LEU A 379 5.80 -2.06 -2.14
N LYS A 380 6.91 -2.78 -2.35
CA LYS A 380 8.26 -2.21 -2.38
C LYS A 380 8.52 -1.27 -3.55
N PHE A 381 7.71 -1.24 -4.60
CA PHE A 381 7.87 -0.23 -5.64
C PHE A 381 7.68 1.20 -5.09
N ALA A 382 6.66 1.42 -4.26
CA ALA A 382 6.42 2.72 -3.63
C ALA A 382 7.49 3.04 -2.57
N SER A 383 7.81 2.10 -1.67
CA SER A 383 8.78 2.34 -0.60
C SER A 383 10.20 2.52 -1.14
N SER A 384 10.60 1.76 -2.17
CA SER A 384 11.90 1.92 -2.83
C SER A 384 12.04 3.31 -3.41
N ALA A 385 11.04 3.78 -4.17
CA ALA A 385 11.05 5.12 -4.74
C ALA A 385 11.17 6.20 -3.66
N ALA A 386 10.50 6.03 -2.52
CA ALA A 386 10.64 6.94 -1.38
C ALA A 386 12.04 6.89 -0.74
N HIS A 387 12.57 5.69 -0.49
CA HIS A 387 13.86 5.47 0.14
C HIS A 387 15.01 6.05 -0.67
N VAL A 388 15.05 5.79 -1.98
CA VAL A 388 16.13 6.26 -2.86
C VAL A 388 16.08 7.78 -3.10
N THR A 389 14.89 8.38 -2.99
CA THR A 389 14.69 9.85 -3.15
C THR A 389 14.67 10.62 -1.83
N GLY A 390 14.77 9.94 -0.68
CA GLY A 390 14.84 10.58 0.64
C GLY A 390 13.50 11.13 1.14
N LYS A 391 12.38 10.56 0.68
CA LYS A 391 11.05 10.94 1.14
C LYS A 391 10.79 10.36 2.52
N LYS A 392 10.17 11.17 3.38
CA LYS A 392 9.87 10.78 4.77
C LYS A 392 8.73 9.78 4.86
N LEU A 393 7.69 9.99 4.05
CA LEU A 393 6.46 9.21 4.09
C LEU A 393 6.31 8.38 2.82
N THR A 394 5.92 7.13 3.01
CA THR A 394 5.39 6.25 1.98
C THR A 394 4.09 5.71 2.52
N SER A 395 2.98 5.95 1.82
CA SER A 395 1.67 5.53 2.26
C SER A 395 1.18 4.25 1.61
N ASN A 396 0.09 3.71 2.15
CA ASN A 396 -0.58 2.55 1.60
C ASN A 396 -2.07 2.60 1.91
N GLU A 397 -2.88 2.36 0.89
CA GLU A 397 -4.28 1.98 1.03
C GLU A 397 -4.36 0.55 1.57
N THR A 398 -4.71 0.42 2.84
CA THR A 398 -4.60 -0.82 3.62
C THR A 398 -5.98 -1.43 3.91
N PHE A 399 -6.03 -2.77 3.80
CA PHE A 399 -7.17 -3.66 4.09
C PHE A 399 -8.25 -3.78 3.01
N THR A 400 -8.02 -3.29 1.79
CA THR A 400 -8.96 -3.44 0.67
C THR A 400 -9.23 -4.93 0.41
N TRP A 401 -10.49 -5.34 0.50
CA TRP A 401 -10.92 -6.74 0.36
C TRP A 401 -10.26 -7.75 1.30
N LEU A 402 -9.87 -7.34 2.52
CA LEU A 402 -9.25 -8.24 3.49
C LEU A 402 -10.13 -9.46 3.83
N THR A 403 -11.41 -9.24 4.11
CA THR A 403 -12.39 -10.34 4.20
C THR A 403 -13.73 -9.86 3.66
N GLU A 404 -14.78 -10.67 3.79
CA GLU A 404 -16.15 -10.21 3.55
C GLU A 404 -16.55 -9.03 4.47
N HIS A 405 -17.39 -8.12 3.96
CA HIS A 405 -17.63 -6.75 4.49
C HIS A 405 -17.78 -6.61 6.02
N PHE A 406 -18.47 -7.57 6.64
CA PHE A 406 -18.87 -7.52 8.05
C PHE A 406 -18.24 -8.62 8.90
N LYS A 407 -17.26 -9.33 8.35
CA LYS A 407 -16.61 -10.50 8.97
C LYS A 407 -15.14 -10.28 9.35
N THR A 408 -14.60 -9.09 9.13
CA THR A 408 -13.23 -8.75 9.49
C THR A 408 -13.09 -8.53 11.00
N SER A 409 -12.15 -9.23 11.63
CA SER A 409 -11.72 -8.93 13.00
C SER A 409 -10.44 -8.08 13.04
N TRP A 410 -10.22 -7.35 14.14
CA TRP A 410 -8.97 -6.62 14.35
C TRP A 410 -7.74 -7.54 14.46
N SER A 411 -7.93 -8.79 14.89
CA SER A 411 -6.86 -9.79 14.93
C SER A 411 -6.39 -10.20 13.53
N GLN A 412 -7.28 -10.21 12.52
CA GLN A 412 -6.93 -10.44 11.11
C GLN A 412 -6.20 -9.24 10.49
N CYS A 413 -6.50 -8.02 10.94
CA CYS A 413 -5.86 -6.80 10.44
C CYS A 413 -4.37 -6.69 10.83
N LYS A 414 -3.99 -7.20 12.01
CA LYS A 414 -2.62 -7.07 12.53
C LYS A 414 -1.57 -7.63 11.56
N PRO A 415 -1.53 -8.94 11.24
CA PRO A 415 -0.45 -9.48 10.42
C PRO A 415 -0.40 -8.85 9.01
N GLU A 416 -1.52 -8.38 8.47
CA GLU A 416 -1.56 -7.67 7.18
C GLU A 416 -0.87 -6.31 7.23
N VAL A 417 -1.16 -5.47 8.23
CA VAL A 417 -0.46 -4.18 8.37
C VAL A 417 1.03 -4.38 8.72
N GLU A 418 1.38 -5.49 9.37
CA GLU A 418 2.78 -5.84 9.59
C GLU A 418 3.52 -6.14 8.28
N GLN A 419 2.88 -6.76 7.28
CA GLN A 419 3.49 -6.95 5.96
C GLN A 419 3.73 -5.62 5.24
N VAL A 420 2.78 -4.69 5.35
CA VAL A 420 2.91 -3.32 4.84
C VAL A 420 4.16 -2.66 5.45
N PHE A 421 4.33 -2.74 6.77
CA PHE A 421 5.51 -2.23 7.46
C PHE A 421 6.81 -2.93 7.05
N LEU A 422 6.80 -4.26 6.90
CA LEU A 422 7.96 -5.04 6.45
C LEU A 422 8.38 -4.68 5.02
N ALA A 423 7.45 -4.22 4.18
CA ALA A 423 7.76 -3.69 2.85
C ALA A 423 8.38 -2.28 2.88
N GLY A 424 8.48 -1.64 4.05
CA GLY A 424 9.08 -0.30 4.21
C GLY A 424 8.08 0.85 4.17
N ILE A 425 6.78 0.56 4.11
CA ILE A 425 5.72 1.56 4.20
C ILE A 425 5.58 2.01 5.66
N ASN A 426 5.31 3.30 5.87
CA ASN A 426 5.28 3.88 7.21
C ASN A 426 4.12 4.85 7.47
N HIS A 427 3.14 4.95 6.55
CA HIS A 427 1.97 5.81 6.68
C HIS A 427 0.68 5.17 6.13
N VAL A 428 -0.04 4.45 6.98
CA VAL A 428 -1.20 3.62 6.62
C VAL A 428 -2.47 4.46 6.46
N PHE A 429 -3.20 4.23 5.37
CA PHE A 429 -4.55 4.73 5.14
C PHE A 429 -5.52 3.56 5.10
N TYR A 430 -6.52 3.54 5.97
CA TYR A 430 -7.54 2.49 5.93
C TYR A 430 -8.43 2.69 4.70
N HIS A 431 -8.72 1.60 3.99
CA HIS A 431 -9.76 1.51 2.98
C HIS A 431 -11.01 0.82 3.55
N GLY A 432 -11.96 1.54 4.13
CA GLY A 432 -11.95 2.96 4.49
C GLY A 432 -13.12 3.26 5.42
N THR A 433 -13.35 4.53 5.74
CA THR A 433 -14.48 4.97 6.54
C THR A 433 -15.54 5.61 5.64
N THR A 434 -16.80 5.21 5.76
CA THR A 434 -17.89 5.84 4.99
C THR A 434 -18.59 6.89 5.84
N TYR A 435 -18.77 8.11 5.29
CA TYR A 435 -19.57 9.13 5.95
C TYR A 435 -21.02 8.64 6.13
N SER A 436 -21.60 8.82 7.32
CA SER A 436 -23.03 8.63 7.58
C SER A 436 -23.64 9.85 8.29
N PRO A 437 -24.77 10.39 7.81
CA PRO A 437 -25.43 11.53 8.47
C PRO A 437 -26.11 11.10 9.79
N VAL A 438 -26.52 12.10 10.59
CA VAL A 438 -27.03 11.84 11.95
C VAL A 438 -28.32 11.01 11.94
N ASP A 439 -29.17 11.23 10.94
CA ASP A 439 -30.47 10.60 10.72
C ASP A 439 -30.39 9.22 10.02
N ALA A 440 -29.20 8.77 9.60
CA ALA A 440 -29.04 7.44 9.02
C ALA A 440 -29.25 6.35 10.09
N THR A 441 -30.17 5.43 9.81
CA THR A 441 -30.37 4.22 10.61
C THR A 441 -29.19 3.26 10.46
N TRP A 442 -28.91 2.47 11.49
CA TRP A 442 -27.91 1.39 11.41
C TRP A 442 -28.18 0.49 10.18
N PRO A 443 -27.15 0.08 9.41
CA PRO A 443 -25.71 0.22 9.67
C PRO A 443 -25.09 1.58 9.33
N GLY A 444 -25.89 2.53 8.83
CA GLY A 444 -25.40 3.77 8.23
C GLY A 444 -25.20 3.62 6.72
N TRP A 445 -24.50 4.57 6.11
CA TRP A 445 -24.04 4.45 4.74
C TRP A 445 -22.79 3.60 4.66
N LEU A 446 -22.64 2.94 3.51
CA LEU A 446 -21.57 1.98 3.29
C LEU A 446 -20.96 2.20 1.92
N PHE A 447 -19.65 2.04 1.87
CA PHE A 447 -18.90 1.92 0.63
C PHE A 447 -19.05 0.51 0.06
N TYR A 448 -19.04 0.40 -1.26
CA TYR A 448 -19.35 -0.85 -1.97
C TYR A 448 -18.33 -1.97 -1.75
N ALA A 449 -17.09 -1.65 -1.39
CA ALA A 449 -16.01 -2.62 -1.18
C ALA A 449 -15.67 -2.78 0.30
N SER A 450 -15.25 -3.99 0.65
CA SER A 450 -14.75 -4.33 1.99
C SER A 450 -13.40 -3.64 2.24
N VAL A 451 -13.06 -3.17 3.45
CA VAL A 451 -13.61 -3.50 4.79
C VAL A 451 -14.44 -2.36 5.39
N ASN A 452 -15.43 -2.72 6.23
CA ASN A 452 -16.30 -1.74 6.89
C ASN A 452 -15.71 -1.14 8.19
N PHE A 453 -14.79 -0.19 8.07
CA PHE A 453 -14.29 0.60 9.20
C PHE A 453 -15.19 1.82 9.45
N VAL A 454 -16.31 1.66 10.16
CA VAL A 454 -17.21 2.79 10.49
C VAL A 454 -17.51 2.85 11.99
N PRO A 455 -17.82 4.02 12.57
CA PRO A 455 -18.18 4.14 13.99
C PRO A 455 -19.38 3.28 14.40
N ASN A 456 -20.25 2.94 13.45
CA ASN A 456 -21.40 2.04 13.66
C ASN A 456 -21.02 0.55 13.71
N ASN A 457 -19.77 0.20 13.40
CA ASN A 457 -19.28 -1.17 13.50
C ASN A 457 -19.19 -1.55 14.98
N SER A 458 -19.78 -2.70 15.35
CA SER A 458 -19.81 -3.18 16.72
C SER A 458 -18.41 -3.41 17.33
N LEU A 459 -17.38 -3.57 16.51
CA LEU A 459 -15.98 -3.66 16.96
C LEU A 459 -15.28 -2.30 17.17
N TRP A 460 -15.89 -1.19 16.74
CA TRP A 460 -15.30 0.15 16.82
C TRP A 460 -14.80 0.54 18.22
N PRO A 461 -15.50 0.24 19.34
CA PRO A 461 -15.04 0.60 20.68
C PRO A 461 -13.63 0.07 21.02
N HIS A 462 -13.21 -1.03 20.37
CA HIS A 462 -11.92 -1.67 20.59
C HIS A 462 -10.87 -1.35 19.50
N LEU A 463 -11.23 -0.60 18.45
CA LEU A 463 -10.32 -0.27 17.33
C LEU A 463 -9.06 0.48 17.78
N LYS A 464 -9.17 1.27 18.85
CA LYS A 464 -8.05 2.01 19.45
C LYS A 464 -6.84 1.11 19.75
N GLY A 465 -7.06 -0.16 20.10
CA GLY A 465 -5.97 -1.11 20.31
C GLY A 465 -5.09 -1.31 19.08
N LEU A 466 -5.70 -1.50 17.90
CA LEU A 466 -4.99 -1.61 16.63
C LEU A 466 -4.32 -0.28 16.23
N ASN A 467 -5.02 0.84 16.39
CA ASN A 467 -4.47 2.15 16.02
C ASN A 467 -3.28 2.55 16.90
N GLU A 468 -3.26 2.21 18.18
CA GLU A 468 -2.10 2.43 19.05
C GLU A 468 -0.89 1.58 18.63
N TYR A 469 -1.12 0.32 18.25
CA TYR A 469 -0.07 -0.54 17.70
C TYR A 469 0.56 0.07 16.43
N ILE A 470 -0.29 0.44 15.46
CA ILE A 470 0.14 1.11 14.23
C ILE A 470 0.90 2.39 14.57
N THR A 471 0.40 3.19 15.52
CA THR A 471 1.02 4.45 15.90
C THR A 471 2.44 4.27 16.41
N ARG A 472 2.65 3.27 17.29
CA ARG A 472 3.98 2.95 17.82
C ARG A 472 4.92 2.46 16.72
N CYS A 473 4.45 1.55 15.85
CA CYS A 473 5.23 1.05 14.72
C CYS A 473 5.63 2.19 13.77
N GLN A 474 4.68 3.01 13.32
CA GLN A 474 4.95 4.13 12.41
C GLN A 474 5.86 5.19 13.02
N SER A 475 5.77 5.46 14.34
CA SER A 475 6.71 6.39 15.00
C SER A 475 8.17 5.96 14.81
N VAL A 476 8.43 4.65 14.86
CA VAL A 476 9.75 4.06 14.64
C VAL A 476 10.09 4.00 13.15
N LEU A 477 9.14 3.59 12.31
CA LEU A 477 9.35 3.43 10.86
C LEU A 477 9.44 4.77 10.10
N GLN A 478 9.05 5.87 10.72
CA GLN A 478 9.26 7.24 10.20
C GLN A 478 10.53 7.90 10.77
N SER A 479 11.27 7.23 11.64
CA SER A 479 12.49 7.76 12.26
C SER A 479 13.73 7.43 11.46
N GLY A 480 14.63 8.41 11.27
CA GLY A 480 15.91 8.20 10.58
C GLY A 480 15.74 7.76 9.12
N GLU A 481 16.63 6.91 8.65
CA GLU A 481 16.75 6.46 7.26
C GLU A 481 16.52 4.94 7.12
N PRO A 482 16.01 4.45 5.97
CA PRO A 482 15.92 3.01 5.74
C PRO A 482 17.34 2.42 5.68
N ASP A 483 17.52 1.23 6.23
CA ASP A 483 18.84 0.57 6.36
C ASP A 483 18.86 -0.70 5.50
N ASN A 484 18.84 -0.53 4.17
CA ASN A 484 18.90 -1.59 3.18
C ASN A 484 20.30 -1.66 2.54
N GLU A 485 20.87 -2.86 2.37
CA GLU A 485 22.22 -2.99 1.78
C GLU A 485 22.23 -3.04 0.26
N VAL A 486 21.18 -3.57 -0.36
CA VAL A 486 21.17 -3.90 -1.80
C VAL A 486 20.22 -2.96 -2.54
N LEU A 487 20.71 -2.36 -3.62
CA LEU A 487 19.86 -1.70 -4.60
C LEU A 487 19.64 -2.66 -5.75
N ALA A 488 18.41 -3.04 -6.08
CA ALA A 488 18.10 -3.94 -7.18
C ALA A 488 17.61 -3.16 -8.40
N TYR A 489 18.22 -3.38 -9.55
CA TYR A 489 17.76 -2.80 -10.82
C TYR A 489 16.52 -3.55 -11.32
N TRP A 490 15.44 -2.82 -11.65
CA TRP A 490 14.24 -3.39 -12.25
C TRP A 490 14.34 -3.39 -13.79
N PRO A 491 14.47 -4.56 -14.44
CA PRO A 491 14.64 -4.66 -15.89
C PRO A 491 13.30 -4.54 -16.63
N VAL A 492 12.69 -3.36 -16.61
CA VAL A 492 11.34 -3.12 -17.17
C VAL A 492 11.24 -3.42 -18.68
N TYR A 493 12.34 -3.34 -19.43
CA TYR A 493 12.36 -3.58 -20.87
C TYR A 493 12.05 -5.03 -21.28
N ASP A 494 12.25 -6.00 -20.39
CA ASP A 494 11.82 -7.37 -20.63
C ASP A 494 10.30 -7.45 -20.69
N SER A 495 9.61 -6.67 -19.86
CA SER A 495 8.16 -6.50 -19.91
C SER A 495 7.74 -5.69 -21.14
N TRP A 496 8.32 -4.51 -21.35
CA TRP A 496 7.90 -3.63 -22.46
C TRP A 496 8.14 -4.22 -23.85
N SER A 497 9.02 -5.20 -23.99
CA SER A 497 9.26 -5.88 -25.27
C SER A 497 8.29 -7.05 -25.54
N ALA A 498 7.32 -7.31 -24.66
CA ALA A 498 6.29 -8.31 -24.90
C ALA A 498 5.47 -8.00 -26.16
N THR A 499 5.29 -8.98 -27.04
CA THR A 499 4.68 -8.79 -28.36
C THR A 499 3.14 -8.75 -28.30
N GLU A 500 2.54 -9.15 -27.19
CA GLU A 500 1.08 -9.08 -26.97
C GLU A 500 0.64 -7.74 -26.37
N GLY A 501 -0.55 -7.28 -26.77
CA GLY A 501 -1.17 -6.05 -26.27
C GLY A 501 -0.46 -4.76 -26.72
N LEU A 502 -1.09 -3.62 -26.47
CA LEU A 502 -0.48 -2.29 -26.63
C LEU A 502 -0.20 -1.70 -25.26
N ASP A 503 -1.28 -1.56 -24.50
CA ASP A 503 -1.25 -1.15 -23.11
C ASP A 503 -0.49 -2.19 -22.26
N MET A 504 0.24 -1.70 -21.26
CA MET A 504 0.97 -2.54 -20.31
C MET A 504 0.82 -1.98 -18.90
N PRO A 505 -0.39 -2.10 -18.31
CA PRO A 505 -0.65 -1.62 -16.97
C PRO A 505 0.00 -2.55 -15.93
N PHE A 506 0.81 -2.00 -15.03
CA PHE A 506 1.42 -2.77 -13.95
C PHE A 506 0.50 -2.80 -12.72
N GLN A 507 -0.57 -3.60 -12.80
CA GLN A 507 -1.61 -3.70 -11.77
C GLN A 507 -1.18 -4.54 -10.56
N VAL A 508 -1.69 -4.21 -9.37
CA VAL A 508 -1.41 -4.92 -8.11
C VAL A 508 -2.05 -6.31 -8.03
N HIS A 509 -3.14 -6.55 -8.77
CA HIS A 509 -3.87 -7.81 -8.75
C HIS A 509 -3.49 -8.78 -9.88
N ASP A 510 -2.65 -8.36 -10.83
CA ASP A 510 -2.19 -9.16 -11.98
C ASP A 510 -0.66 -9.44 -11.94
N ILE A 511 -0.08 -9.41 -10.74
CA ILE A 511 1.38 -9.60 -10.53
C ILE A 511 1.89 -10.97 -10.99
N ASP A 512 1.02 -11.98 -11.04
CA ASP A 512 1.31 -13.32 -11.56
C ASP A 512 1.70 -13.28 -13.06
N VAL A 513 1.25 -12.24 -13.77
CA VAL A 513 1.49 -12.06 -15.21
C VAL A 513 2.80 -11.34 -15.45
N TRP A 514 3.00 -10.17 -14.84
CA TRP A 514 4.10 -9.27 -15.21
C TRP A 514 5.29 -9.30 -14.25
N LEU A 515 5.11 -9.72 -12.99
CA LEU A 515 6.15 -9.65 -11.95
C LEU A 515 6.69 -11.02 -11.56
N HIS A 516 5.84 -11.95 -11.11
CA HIS A 516 6.25 -13.26 -10.58
C HIS A 516 7.12 -14.10 -11.52
N PRO A 517 6.88 -14.13 -12.85
CA PRO A 517 7.68 -14.94 -13.75
C PRO A 517 9.14 -14.46 -13.87
N THR A 518 9.41 -13.19 -13.54
CA THR A 518 10.70 -12.53 -13.78
C THR A 518 11.82 -13.07 -12.88
N ALA A 519 13.05 -13.06 -13.38
CA ALA A 519 14.23 -13.35 -12.57
C ALA A 519 14.43 -12.32 -11.44
N PHE A 520 14.04 -11.07 -11.70
CA PHE A 520 13.98 -10.00 -10.72
C PHE A 520 13.17 -10.42 -9.48
N TYR A 521 11.90 -10.80 -9.65
CA TYR A 521 11.05 -11.20 -8.53
C TYR A 521 11.55 -12.46 -7.82
N LYS A 522 11.99 -13.47 -8.56
CA LYS A 522 12.49 -14.74 -7.99
C LYS A 522 13.71 -14.52 -7.10
N ASN A 523 14.68 -13.74 -7.56
CA ASN A 523 15.86 -13.39 -6.79
C ASN A 523 15.49 -12.60 -5.52
N LEU A 524 14.64 -11.58 -5.65
CA LEU A 524 14.25 -10.74 -4.51
C LEU A 524 13.49 -11.53 -3.45
N THR A 525 12.53 -12.35 -3.85
CA THR A 525 11.78 -13.23 -2.95
C THR A 525 12.72 -14.21 -2.24
N HIS A 526 13.66 -14.83 -2.96
CA HIS A 526 14.66 -15.71 -2.37
C HIS A 526 15.55 -14.96 -1.37
N LEU A 527 16.16 -13.86 -1.78
CA LEU A 527 17.07 -13.06 -0.95
C LEU A 527 16.38 -12.49 0.30
N GLN A 528 15.12 -12.06 0.19
CA GLN A 528 14.35 -11.58 1.34
C GLN A 528 14.13 -12.70 2.37
N ARG A 529 13.80 -13.92 1.92
CA ARG A 529 13.67 -15.10 2.80
C ARG A 529 15.00 -15.46 3.47
N GLN A 530 16.12 -15.28 2.76
CA GLN A 530 17.46 -15.45 3.33
C GLN A 530 17.87 -14.31 4.27
N GLY A 531 17.12 -13.21 4.36
CA GLY A 531 17.40 -12.11 5.29
C GLY A 531 18.28 -10.99 4.72
N TYR A 532 18.33 -10.86 3.40
CA TYR A 532 18.83 -9.65 2.74
C TYR A 532 17.73 -8.61 2.62
N SER A 533 18.12 -7.34 2.71
CA SER A 533 17.21 -6.21 2.58
C SER A 533 17.61 -5.33 1.40
N PHE A 534 16.60 -4.87 0.66
CA PHE A 534 16.81 -4.21 -0.63
C PHE A 534 15.77 -3.14 -0.92
N ASP A 535 16.12 -2.20 -1.79
CA ASP A 535 15.19 -1.33 -2.52
C ASP A 535 15.44 -1.46 -4.02
N PHE A 536 14.52 -0.95 -4.83
CA PHE A 536 14.56 -1.02 -6.29
C PHE A 536 15.05 0.29 -6.93
N SER A 537 15.59 0.19 -8.14
CA SER A 537 16.01 1.32 -8.98
C SER A 537 15.58 1.13 -10.43
N SER A 538 15.25 2.24 -11.09
CA SER A 538 15.02 2.33 -12.53
C SER A 538 16.27 2.81 -13.27
N ASP A 539 16.25 2.75 -14.59
CA ASP A 539 17.23 3.35 -15.49
C ASP A 539 17.48 4.83 -15.18
N ARG A 540 16.41 5.60 -14.94
CA ARG A 540 16.49 7.04 -14.64
C ARG A 540 17.17 7.28 -13.30
N MET A 541 16.84 6.49 -12.28
CA MET A 541 17.49 6.57 -10.97
C MET A 541 18.99 6.26 -11.10
N LEU A 542 19.38 5.23 -11.85
CA LEU A 542 20.81 4.92 -12.06
C LEU A 542 21.58 6.04 -12.78
N LYS A 543 20.91 6.81 -13.64
CA LYS A 543 21.50 8.02 -14.24
C LYS A 543 21.79 9.11 -13.21
N GLU A 544 20.94 9.27 -12.21
CA GLU A 544 21.08 10.24 -11.12
C GLU A 544 22.05 9.75 -10.01
N ALA A 545 22.35 8.45 -10.00
CA ALA A 545 23.15 7.82 -8.96
C ALA A 545 24.59 8.36 -8.89
N SER A 546 25.11 8.41 -7.67
CA SER A 546 26.50 8.75 -7.35
C SER A 546 27.08 7.75 -6.36
N VAL A 547 28.41 7.68 -6.29
CA VAL A 547 29.12 6.83 -5.32
C VAL A 547 29.76 7.68 -4.22
N GLU A 548 29.40 7.39 -2.97
CA GLU A 548 29.95 8.00 -1.77
C GLU A 548 30.51 6.92 -0.85
N ASN A 549 31.83 6.94 -0.60
CA ASN A 549 32.52 5.94 0.22
C ASN A 549 32.26 4.48 -0.22
N GLY A 550 32.16 4.25 -1.53
CA GLY A 550 31.86 2.96 -2.13
C GLY A 550 30.37 2.56 -2.13
N ASN A 551 29.50 3.36 -1.51
CA ASN A 551 28.06 3.14 -1.50
C ASN A 551 27.37 3.94 -2.60
N ILE A 552 26.33 3.38 -3.19
CA ILE A 552 25.50 4.00 -4.23
C ILE A 552 24.40 4.83 -3.56
N LYS A 553 24.20 6.08 -3.99
CA LYS A 553 23.09 6.94 -3.60
C LYS A 553 22.43 7.53 -4.84
N ILE A 554 21.10 7.43 -4.92
CA ILE A 554 20.32 8.03 -6.02
C ILE A 554 20.13 9.54 -5.79
N SER A 555 19.89 9.96 -4.56
CA SER A 555 19.75 11.37 -4.18
C SER A 555 20.53 11.69 -2.91
N LEU A 556 20.83 12.98 -2.68
CA LEU A 556 21.57 13.42 -1.49
C LEU A 556 20.89 13.02 -0.18
N LYS A 557 19.55 13.14 -0.14
CA LYS A 557 18.70 12.78 1.00
C LYS A 557 18.28 11.30 0.99
N GLY A 558 18.59 10.58 -0.08
CA GLY A 558 18.25 9.18 -0.26
C GLY A 558 19.14 8.25 0.55
N ALA A 559 18.66 7.02 0.71
CA ALA A 559 19.41 5.95 1.34
C ALA A 559 20.67 5.59 0.53
N ALA A 560 21.63 4.96 1.22
CA ALA A 560 22.90 4.53 0.64
C ALA A 560 23.00 3.00 0.63
N TYR A 561 23.37 2.45 -0.52
CA TYR A 561 23.39 1.01 -0.77
C TYR A 561 24.81 0.52 -1.03
N LYS A 562 25.17 -0.63 -0.49
CA LYS A 562 26.52 -1.19 -0.60
C LYS A 562 26.79 -1.86 -1.95
N THR A 563 25.75 -2.26 -2.67
CA THR A 563 25.87 -2.95 -3.95
C THR A 563 24.65 -2.72 -4.83
N LEU A 564 24.87 -2.69 -6.15
CA LEU A 564 23.81 -2.80 -7.16
C LEU A 564 23.66 -4.27 -7.55
N LEU A 565 22.46 -4.83 -7.42
CA LEU A 565 22.09 -6.13 -7.95
C LEU A 565 21.36 -5.96 -9.28
N VAL A 566 21.85 -6.64 -10.31
CA VAL A 566 21.21 -6.75 -11.62
C VAL A 566 20.89 -8.22 -11.85
N SER A 567 19.62 -8.57 -11.69
CA SER A 567 19.11 -9.90 -12.04
C SER A 567 19.24 -10.14 -13.55
N SER A 568 19.17 -11.40 -13.99
CA SER A 568 19.20 -11.71 -15.42
C SER A 568 18.07 -10.97 -16.15
N CYS A 569 18.44 -10.35 -17.26
CA CYS A 569 17.53 -9.64 -18.14
C CYS A 569 17.95 -9.84 -19.58
N LYS A 570 16.97 -9.84 -20.48
CA LYS A 570 17.22 -9.94 -21.91
C LYS A 570 17.62 -8.59 -22.47
N TYR A 571 16.87 -7.55 -22.16
CA TYR A 571 17.05 -6.21 -22.73
C TYR A 571 17.56 -5.20 -21.70
N MET A 572 18.64 -4.49 -22.05
CA MET A 572 19.14 -3.36 -21.28
C MET A 572 19.60 -2.22 -22.21
N PRO A 573 19.17 -0.96 -21.98
CA PRO A 573 19.69 0.17 -22.73
C PRO A 573 21.20 0.31 -22.57
N VAL A 574 21.88 0.69 -23.65
CA VAL A 574 23.32 1.00 -23.63
C VAL A 574 23.63 2.05 -22.55
N SER A 575 22.81 3.10 -22.48
CA SER A 575 22.96 4.18 -21.50
C SER A 575 22.93 3.66 -20.06
N THR A 576 22.06 2.69 -19.75
CA THR A 576 21.94 2.06 -18.43
C THR A 576 23.18 1.24 -18.10
N PHE A 577 23.67 0.43 -19.05
CA PHE A 577 24.92 -0.31 -18.84
C PHE A 577 26.14 0.62 -18.68
N GLU A 578 26.17 1.75 -19.40
CA GLU A 578 27.18 2.79 -19.19
C GLU A 578 27.10 3.40 -17.80
N GLN A 579 25.90 3.62 -17.24
CA GLN A 579 25.75 4.07 -15.85
C GLN A 579 26.27 3.02 -14.86
N ILE A 580 25.98 1.73 -15.08
CA ILE A 580 26.50 0.64 -14.25
C ILE A 580 28.03 0.65 -14.24
N LEU A 581 28.65 0.78 -15.42
CA LEU A 581 30.10 0.88 -15.55
C LEU A 581 30.65 2.16 -14.90
N ARG A 582 29.96 3.30 -15.02
CA ARG A 582 30.33 4.55 -14.35
C ARG A 582 30.35 4.37 -12.83
N LEU A 583 29.28 3.81 -12.26
CA LEU A 583 29.20 3.55 -10.82
C LEU A 583 30.31 2.62 -10.36
N ALA A 584 30.60 1.54 -11.11
CA ALA A 584 31.73 0.68 -10.82
C ALA A 584 33.06 1.47 -10.85
N LYS A 585 33.31 2.29 -11.89
CA LYS A 585 34.51 3.14 -12.00
C LYS A 585 34.68 4.07 -10.81
N GLU A 586 33.59 4.64 -10.31
CA GLU A 586 33.57 5.57 -9.17
C GLU A 586 33.80 4.88 -7.81
N GLY A 587 33.64 3.55 -7.72
CA GLY A 587 33.95 2.77 -6.52
C GLY A 587 32.85 1.80 -6.08
N ALA A 588 31.73 1.71 -6.79
CA ALA A 588 30.64 0.83 -6.41
C ALA A 588 30.97 -0.65 -6.64
N VAL A 589 30.32 -1.51 -5.85
CA VAL A 589 30.24 -2.95 -6.11
C VAL A 589 28.98 -3.23 -6.92
N ILE A 590 29.13 -3.94 -8.03
CA ILE A 590 28.00 -4.37 -8.86
C ILE A 590 27.96 -5.90 -8.86
N VAL A 591 26.80 -6.48 -8.61
CA VAL A 591 26.51 -7.90 -8.78
C VAL A 591 25.61 -8.06 -10.00
N LEU A 592 26.16 -8.62 -11.07
CA LEU A 592 25.45 -9.00 -12.28
C LEU A 592 25.16 -10.50 -12.23
N GLN A 593 23.91 -10.92 -12.35
CA GLN A 593 23.61 -12.35 -12.46
C GLN A 593 24.17 -12.92 -13.78
N GLN A 594 24.00 -12.16 -14.85
CA GLN A 594 24.61 -12.37 -16.16
C GLN A 594 24.69 -11.02 -16.87
N PHE A 595 25.43 -10.96 -17.98
CA PHE A 595 25.35 -9.83 -18.88
C PHE A 595 23.97 -9.78 -19.56
N PRO A 596 23.44 -8.58 -19.88
CA PRO A 596 22.24 -8.47 -20.69
C PRO A 596 22.47 -9.09 -22.08
N GLU A 597 21.44 -9.70 -22.65
CA GLU A 597 21.55 -10.42 -23.92
C GLU A 597 21.55 -9.46 -25.13
N ASP A 598 20.76 -8.38 -25.06
CA ASP A 598 20.56 -7.44 -26.16
C ASP A 598 20.11 -6.05 -25.65
N VAL A 599 19.96 -5.11 -26.58
CA VAL A 599 19.41 -3.76 -26.33
C VAL A 599 17.90 -3.73 -26.62
N PRO A 600 17.10 -2.91 -25.92
CA PRO A 600 15.70 -2.66 -26.29
C PRO A 600 15.59 -1.71 -27.49
N GLY A 601 14.36 -1.58 -28.00
CA GLY A 601 14.02 -0.59 -29.03
C GLY A 601 14.59 -0.88 -30.42
N LEU A 602 14.10 -0.13 -31.41
CA LEU A 602 14.48 -0.23 -32.83
C LEU A 602 15.44 0.90 -33.24
N GLY A 603 15.35 2.06 -32.59
CA GLY A 603 16.20 3.22 -32.88
C GLY A 603 17.69 2.90 -32.71
N ASN A 604 18.49 3.14 -33.76
CA ASN A 604 19.94 2.91 -33.78
C ASN A 604 20.36 1.47 -33.39
N LEU A 605 19.52 0.46 -33.64
CA LEU A 605 19.67 -0.91 -33.16
C LEU A 605 21.08 -1.49 -33.32
N GLU A 606 21.60 -1.54 -34.55
CA GLU A 606 22.90 -2.17 -34.82
C GLU A 606 24.07 -1.43 -34.15
N SER A 607 23.99 -0.09 -34.09
CA SER A 607 24.97 0.71 -33.35
C SER A 607 24.91 0.44 -31.85
N ASN A 608 23.69 0.35 -31.29
CA ASN A 608 23.47 0.07 -29.87
C ASN A 608 23.93 -1.35 -29.49
N ARG A 609 23.64 -2.36 -30.32
CA ARG A 609 24.13 -3.73 -30.15
C ARG A 609 25.64 -3.80 -30.15
N LYS A 610 26.27 -3.18 -31.16
CA LYS A 610 27.73 -3.11 -31.27
C LYS A 610 28.31 -2.46 -30.02
N ARG A 611 27.75 -1.32 -29.59
CA ARG A 611 28.19 -0.59 -28.40
C ARG A 611 28.02 -1.40 -27.12
N LEU A 612 26.89 -2.06 -26.90
CA LEU A 612 26.68 -2.92 -25.74
C LEU A 612 27.72 -4.05 -25.71
N LYS A 613 27.96 -4.71 -26.85
CA LYS A 613 28.97 -5.77 -26.97
C LYS A 613 30.37 -5.29 -26.66
N GLU A 614 30.76 -4.11 -27.15
CA GLU A 614 32.05 -3.47 -26.83
C GLU A 614 32.18 -3.21 -25.32
N LEU A 615 31.13 -2.65 -24.69
CA LEU A 615 31.12 -2.39 -23.25
C LEU A 615 31.22 -3.68 -22.43
N MET A 616 30.46 -4.73 -22.80
CA MET A 616 30.53 -6.03 -22.12
C MET A 616 31.91 -6.67 -22.26
N THR A 617 32.51 -6.59 -23.45
CA THR A 617 33.87 -7.11 -23.71
C THR A 617 34.94 -6.35 -22.92
N SER A 618 34.71 -5.07 -22.65
CA SER A 618 35.64 -4.26 -21.82
C SER A 618 35.69 -4.68 -20.36
N VAL A 619 34.71 -5.47 -19.88
CA VAL A 619 34.69 -6.02 -18.52
C VAL A 619 35.58 -7.27 -18.48
N ALA A 620 36.86 -7.06 -18.18
CA ALA A 620 37.87 -8.11 -18.07
C ALA A 620 37.69 -8.96 -16.79
N ALA A 621 36.67 -9.82 -16.79
CA ALA A 621 36.32 -10.65 -15.64
C ALA A 621 37.22 -11.90 -15.54
N VAL A 622 37.82 -12.11 -14.38
CA VAL A 622 38.67 -13.26 -14.06
C VAL A 622 37.89 -14.27 -13.23
N GLN A 623 38.01 -15.55 -13.58
CA GLN A 623 37.38 -16.63 -12.82
C GLN A 623 37.91 -16.67 -11.38
N LYS A 624 36.99 -16.77 -10.43
CA LYS A 624 37.22 -17.00 -9.00
C LYS A 624 36.57 -18.32 -8.59
N THR A 625 36.41 -18.53 -7.29
CA THR A 625 35.78 -19.72 -6.70
C THR A 625 34.25 -19.73 -6.92
N ASN A 626 33.63 -20.91 -6.80
CA ASN A 626 32.16 -21.09 -6.79
C ASN A 626 31.44 -20.49 -8.01
N GLY A 627 32.04 -20.54 -9.20
CA GLY A 627 31.43 -19.99 -10.42
C GLY A 627 31.42 -18.47 -10.53
N ILE A 628 31.96 -17.75 -9.54
CA ILE A 628 32.06 -16.29 -9.55
C ILE A 628 33.14 -15.83 -10.52
N LYS A 629 32.85 -14.80 -11.32
CA LYS A 629 33.85 -14.02 -12.05
C LYS A 629 33.91 -12.60 -11.48
N GLU A 630 35.11 -12.05 -11.35
CA GLU A 630 35.33 -10.70 -10.82
C GLU A 630 36.12 -9.86 -11.83
N ALA A 631 35.63 -8.65 -12.11
CA ALA A 631 36.34 -7.63 -12.87
C ALA A 631 36.54 -6.38 -12.02
N PHE A 632 37.77 -5.88 -11.93
CA PHE A 632 38.03 -4.56 -11.37
C PHE A 632 37.78 -3.50 -12.43
N VAL A 633 36.97 -2.49 -12.11
CA VAL A 633 36.58 -1.43 -13.03
C VAL A 633 36.76 -0.11 -12.30
N GLY A 634 37.81 0.64 -12.65
CA GLY A 634 38.22 1.84 -11.91
C GLY A 634 38.48 1.53 -10.43
N LYS A 635 37.80 2.24 -9.53
CA LYS A 635 37.94 2.05 -8.07
C LYS A 635 37.05 0.94 -7.49
N GLY A 636 36.08 0.46 -8.26
CA GLY A 636 35.11 -0.54 -7.85
C GLY A 636 35.31 -1.86 -8.57
N ARG A 637 34.26 -2.70 -8.55
CA ARG A 637 34.31 -4.04 -9.12
C ARG A 637 32.94 -4.57 -9.51
N ILE A 638 32.95 -5.45 -10.50
CA ILE A 638 31.79 -6.16 -11.02
C ILE A 638 31.95 -7.64 -10.75
N ILE A 639 30.98 -8.23 -10.07
CA ILE A 639 30.87 -9.64 -9.75
C ILE A 639 29.82 -10.25 -10.66
N ILE A 640 30.16 -11.34 -11.36
CA ILE A 640 29.28 -11.99 -12.32
C ILE A 640 29.09 -13.45 -11.90
N THR A 641 27.85 -13.86 -11.64
CA THR A 641 27.52 -15.22 -11.19
C THR A 641 26.05 -15.54 -11.37
N GLY A 642 25.71 -16.78 -11.74
CA GLY A 642 24.31 -17.23 -11.77
C GLY A 642 23.66 -17.30 -10.38
N ASP A 643 24.48 -17.45 -9.32
CA ASP A 643 24.05 -17.46 -7.92
C ASP A 643 24.34 -16.11 -7.25
N VAL A 644 23.30 -15.28 -7.19
CA VAL A 644 23.39 -13.92 -6.62
C VAL A 644 23.65 -13.92 -5.12
N GLU A 645 23.26 -14.97 -4.39
CA GLU A 645 23.47 -15.06 -2.94
C GLU A 645 24.96 -15.30 -2.64
N GLU A 646 25.60 -16.21 -3.39
CA GLU A 646 27.04 -16.45 -3.29
C GLU A 646 27.86 -15.19 -3.64
N ALA A 647 27.41 -14.38 -4.61
CA ALA A 647 28.03 -13.07 -4.88
C ALA A 647 27.93 -12.12 -3.67
N LEU A 648 26.75 -12.01 -3.04
CA LEU A 648 26.56 -11.16 -1.87
C LEU A 648 27.45 -11.59 -0.69
N LYS A 649 27.59 -12.90 -0.45
CA LYS A 649 28.54 -13.44 0.53
C LYS A 649 29.98 -13.10 0.16
N PHE A 650 30.37 -13.28 -1.11
CA PHE A 650 31.71 -12.99 -1.61
C PHE A 650 32.10 -11.51 -1.43
N VAL A 651 31.14 -10.60 -1.64
CA VAL A 651 31.35 -9.16 -1.42
C VAL A 651 31.11 -8.71 0.03
N LYS A 652 30.93 -9.66 0.96
CA LYS A 652 30.76 -9.43 2.40
C LYS A 652 29.51 -8.61 2.76
N ILE A 653 28.44 -8.78 1.99
CA ILE A 653 27.11 -8.32 2.37
C ILE A 653 26.49 -9.41 3.23
N ASN A 654 26.34 -9.14 4.53
CA ASN A 654 25.83 -10.12 5.48
C ASN A 654 24.30 -10.04 5.55
N ARG A 655 23.64 -11.19 5.38
CA ARG A 655 22.20 -11.36 5.67
C ARG A 655 21.93 -11.32 7.17
N GLU A 656 20.73 -10.96 7.57
CA GLU A 656 20.26 -11.09 8.96
C GLU A 656 19.78 -12.53 9.21
N THR A 657 20.52 -13.30 10.02
CA THR A 657 20.23 -14.73 10.26
C THR A 657 19.00 -14.98 11.14
N LEU A 658 18.37 -13.93 11.67
CA LEU A 658 17.11 -14.03 12.39
C LEU A 658 16.00 -14.68 11.53
N THR A 659 16.11 -14.59 10.20
CA THR A 659 15.16 -15.23 9.27
C THR A 659 15.26 -16.76 9.25
N ASP A 660 16.36 -17.35 9.74
CA ASP A 660 16.50 -18.82 9.86
C ASP A 660 15.51 -19.40 10.89
N GLN A 661 15.11 -18.57 11.85
CA GLN A 661 14.04 -18.90 12.82
C GLN A 661 12.64 -18.63 12.25
N GLY A 662 12.55 -18.10 11.03
CA GLY A 662 11.32 -17.68 10.34
C GLY A 662 10.82 -16.29 10.75
N LEU A 663 11.60 -15.54 11.54
CA LEU A 663 11.29 -14.14 11.86
C LEU A 663 11.44 -13.26 10.62
N LYS A 664 10.59 -12.24 10.50
CA LYS A 664 10.68 -11.22 9.46
C LYS A 664 11.13 -9.90 10.07
N PHE A 665 11.75 -9.02 9.28
CA PHE A 665 12.22 -7.75 9.80
C PHE A 665 12.25 -6.61 8.76
N THR A 666 12.28 -5.38 9.26
CA THR A 666 12.78 -4.19 8.56
C THR A 666 13.60 -3.34 9.51
N ARG A 667 14.49 -2.49 8.99
CA ARG A 667 15.44 -1.71 9.79
C ARG A 667 15.44 -0.24 9.44
N ARG A 668 15.68 0.58 10.46
CA ARG A 668 15.92 2.01 10.32
C ARG A 668 17.21 2.42 11.00
N ARG A 669 18.07 3.09 10.25
CA ARG A 669 19.28 3.72 10.78
C ARG A 669 18.91 5.06 11.38
N ILE A 670 19.37 5.33 12.59
CA ILE A 670 19.22 6.60 13.29
C ILE A 670 20.60 7.14 13.67
N ASN A 671 20.69 8.42 14.03
CA ASN A 671 21.97 9.08 14.36
C ASN A 671 22.81 8.30 15.39
N ASN A 672 22.16 7.62 16.33
CA ASN A 672 22.84 6.89 17.40
C ASN A 672 22.53 5.39 17.45
N GLY A 673 22.40 4.76 16.27
CA GLY A 673 22.24 3.31 16.15
C GLY A 673 21.18 2.89 15.13
N LYS A 674 20.42 1.84 15.47
CA LYS A 674 19.42 1.25 14.58
C LYS A 674 18.18 0.79 15.33
N TYR A 675 17.04 0.89 14.67
CA TYR A 675 15.83 0.16 15.02
C TYR A 675 15.72 -1.08 14.13
N TYR A 676 15.34 -2.19 14.75
CA TYR A 676 14.83 -3.38 14.09
C TYR A 676 13.37 -3.51 14.46
N TYR A 677 12.49 -3.61 13.47
CA TYR A 677 11.13 -4.07 13.67
C TYR A 677 11.07 -5.54 13.29
N ILE A 678 10.79 -6.42 14.25
CA ILE A 678 10.86 -7.88 14.09
C ILE A 678 9.49 -8.48 14.36
N VAL A 679 9.04 -9.40 13.50
CA VAL A 679 7.71 -10.00 13.57
C VAL A 679 7.78 -11.52 13.49
N ASN A 680 7.00 -12.20 14.33
CA ASN A 680 6.84 -13.65 14.32
C ASN A 680 5.52 -14.07 13.67
N HIS A 681 5.54 -14.34 12.36
CA HIS A 681 4.40 -14.91 11.62
C HIS A 681 4.41 -16.44 11.55
N THR A 682 5.22 -17.09 12.38
CA THR A 682 5.39 -18.55 12.40
C THR A 682 4.60 -19.18 13.54
N PRO A 683 4.39 -20.51 13.54
CA PRO A 683 3.77 -21.19 14.67
C PRO A 683 4.76 -21.47 15.81
N LYS A 684 6.03 -21.08 15.66
CA LYS A 684 7.09 -21.34 16.67
C LYS A 684 7.04 -20.29 17.77
N ILE A 685 7.23 -20.74 19.01
CA ILE A 685 7.56 -19.85 20.13
C ILE A 685 9.06 -19.58 20.07
N ILE A 686 9.44 -18.31 20.00
CA ILE A 686 10.84 -17.88 20.04
C ILE A 686 11.19 -17.54 21.49
N ASN A 687 12.25 -18.16 22.02
CA ASN A 687 12.85 -17.84 23.30
C ASN A 687 14.36 -18.12 23.20
N ASP A 688 15.04 -17.31 22.39
CA ASP A 688 16.42 -17.60 21.97
C ASP A 688 17.25 -16.31 21.85
N TRP A 689 18.56 -16.48 21.72
CA TRP A 689 19.52 -15.43 21.39
C TRP A 689 19.53 -15.19 19.88
N ILE A 690 19.01 -14.05 19.46
CA ILE A 690 18.91 -13.65 18.07
C ILE A 690 20.08 -12.71 17.73
N SER A 691 20.85 -13.08 16.71
CA SER A 691 21.93 -12.25 16.18
C SER A 691 21.36 -11.12 15.32
N LEU A 692 21.88 -9.90 15.50
CA LEU A 692 21.58 -8.72 14.71
C LEU A 692 22.87 -8.14 14.13
N ASN A 693 22.90 -7.82 12.84
CA ASN A 693 24.05 -7.16 12.18
C ASN A 693 24.16 -5.67 12.54
N ALA A 694 24.29 -5.41 13.84
CA ALA A 694 24.46 -4.09 14.43
C ALA A 694 25.58 -4.10 15.47
N ARG A 695 26.20 -2.95 15.67
CA ARG A 695 27.05 -2.65 16.83
C ARG A 695 26.22 -1.84 17.81
N ALA A 696 26.30 -2.16 19.10
CA ALA A 696 25.55 -1.45 20.14
C ALA A 696 26.31 -1.42 21.46
N GLU A 697 26.12 -0.35 22.21
CA GLU A 697 26.55 -0.24 23.60
C GLU A 697 25.41 -0.57 24.58
N ALA A 698 24.17 -0.38 24.14
CA ALA A 698 22.96 -0.78 24.83
C ALA A 698 21.89 -1.27 23.83
N ILE A 699 21.03 -2.16 24.29
CA ILE A 699 19.85 -2.62 23.54
C ILE A 699 18.60 -2.36 24.37
N VAL A 700 17.62 -1.69 23.77
CA VAL A 700 16.30 -1.46 24.36
C VAL A 700 15.27 -2.26 23.58
N LEU A 701 14.53 -3.12 24.26
CA LEU A 701 13.36 -3.80 23.72
C LEU A 701 12.13 -2.90 23.92
N MET A 702 11.27 -2.86 22.91
CA MET A 702 10.12 -1.98 22.83
C MET A 702 8.95 -2.78 22.24
N ASP A 703 7.96 -3.10 23.06
CA ASP A 703 6.79 -3.85 22.65
C ASP A 703 5.73 -2.91 22.04
N PRO A 704 5.48 -2.97 20.72
CA PRO A 704 4.49 -2.13 20.08
C PRO A 704 3.04 -2.45 20.49
N GLN A 705 2.76 -3.65 21.02
CA GLN A 705 1.44 -4.05 21.47
C GLN A 705 1.06 -3.34 22.78
N THR A 706 1.97 -3.36 23.76
CA THR A 706 1.71 -2.85 25.12
C THR A 706 2.30 -1.46 25.37
N GLY A 707 3.28 -1.04 24.57
CA GLY A 707 4.08 0.16 24.81
C GLY A 707 5.19 -0.03 25.86
N GLU A 708 5.33 -1.21 26.46
CA GLU A 708 6.41 -1.50 27.41
C GLU A 708 7.79 -1.39 26.73
N THR A 709 8.76 -0.86 27.47
CA THR A 709 10.14 -0.76 27.00
C THR A 709 11.12 -1.15 28.11
N GLY A 710 12.33 -1.60 27.76
CA GLY A 710 13.34 -1.90 28.78
C GLY A 710 14.71 -2.25 28.23
N LEU A 711 15.74 -1.96 29.02
CA LEU A 711 17.12 -2.35 28.74
C LEU A 711 17.30 -3.85 28.89
N THR A 712 17.90 -4.49 27.90
CA THR A 712 18.26 -5.90 27.99
C THR A 712 19.76 -6.11 28.01
N SER A 713 20.18 -7.18 28.70
CA SER A 713 21.49 -7.78 28.47
C SER A 713 21.61 -8.27 27.02
N PHE A 714 22.80 -8.15 26.46
CA PHE A 714 23.13 -8.59 25.11
C PHE A 714 24.58 -9.10 25.09
N ARG A 715 24.90 -9.97 24.13
CA ARG A 715 26.26 -10.48 23.93
C ARG A 715 26.90 -9.72 22.76
N ARG A 716 28.08 -9.16 22.97
CA ARG A 716 28.87 -8.56 21.89
C ARG A 716 29.64 -9.66 21.17
N GLN A 717 29.63 -9.60 19.84
CA GLN A 717 30.58 -10.32 18.99
C GLN A 717 31.33 -9.31 18.12
N GLU A 718 32.32 -9.75 17.37
CA GLU A 718 33.24 -8.88 16.63
C GLU A 718 32.52 -7.85 15.72
N ASN A 719 31.44 -8.26 15.03
CA ASN A 719 30.69 -7.41 14.10
C ASN A 719 29.16 -7.44 14.27
N ASN A 720 28.66 -8.10 15.31
CA ASN A 720 27.23 -8.24 15.56
C ASN A 720 26.94 -8.21 17.07
N VAL A 721 25.65 -8.16 17.42
CA VAL A 721 25.17 -8.34 18.79
C VAL A 721 24.14 -9.44 18.83
N GLN A 722 24.12 -10.22 19.92
CA GLN A 722 23.02 -11.14 20.19
C GLN A 722 22.13 -10.59 21.29
N VAL A 723 20.83 -10.54 21.01
CA VAL A 723 19.78 -10.13 21.93
C VAL A 723 18.87 -11.31 22.22
N LYS A 724 18.52 -11.53 23.49
CA LYS A 724 17.52 -12.53 23.84
C LYS A 724 16.14 -12.01 23.46
N LEU A 725 15.36 -12.75 22.67
CA LEU A 725 13.98 -12.41 22.33
C LEU A 725 13.02 -13.50 22.82
N GLN A 726 11.88 -13.08 23.36
CA GLN A 726 10.76 -13.95 23.72
C GLN A 726 9.52 -13.50 22.94
N LEU A 727 9.15 -14.25 21.90
CA LEU A 727 8.04 -13.91 21.01
C LEU A 727 7.14 -15.12 20.77
N GLN A 728 5.86 -14.98 21.07
CA GLN A 728 4.83 -15.93 20.68
C GLN A 728 4.50 -15.79 19.18
N PRO A 729 3.86 -16.80 18.57
CA PRO A 729 3.22 -16.65 17.27
C PRO A 729 2.28 -15.43 17.23
N GLY A 730 2.43 -14.57 16.24
CA GLY A 730 1.64 -13.34 16.08
C GLY A 730 2.17 -12.12 16.84
N GLU A 731 3.24 -12.23 17.62
CA GLU A 731 3.87 -11.09 18.30
C GLU A 731 4.92 -10.38 17.44
N ALA A 732 5.17 -9.12 17.77
CA ALA A 732 6.21 -8.28 17.19
C ALA A 732 7.02 -7.60 18.28
N MET A 733 8.25 -7.22 17.97
CA MET A 733 9.14 -6.51 18.88
C MET A 733 9.97 -5.48 18.11
N ILE A 734 10.13 -4.31 18.69
CA ILE A 734 11.08 -3.32 18.22
C ILE A 734 12.34 -3.41 19.08
N VAL A 735 13.48 -3.59 18.43
CA VAL A 735 14.80 -3.64 19.07
C VAL A 735 15.58 -2.40 18.68
N LYS A 736 15.88 -1.55 19.66
CA LYS A 736 16.73 -0.37 19.48
C LYS A 736 18.16 -0.72 19.91
N ALA A 737 19.03 -0.96 18.93
CA ALA A 737 20.47 -1.12 19.12
C ALA A 737 21.12 0.28 19.09
N THR A 738 21.71 0.74 20.19
CA THR A 738 22.18 2.13 20.31
C THR A 738 23.56 2.24 20.94
N HIS A 739 24.30 3.31 20.62
CA HIS A 739 25.61 3.62 21.21
C HIS A 739 25.52 4.55 22.44
N SER A 740 24.32 4.87 22.94
CA SER A 740 24.17 5.57 24.22
C SER A 740 23.31 4.78 25.19
N VAL A 741 23.70 4.74 26.46
CA VAL A 741 22.89 4.18 27.53
C VAL A 741 21.88 5.23 27.98
N ALA A 742 20.60 5.05 27.65
CA ALA A 742 19.53 5.81 28.28
C ALA A 742 19.21 5.17 29.64
N ASN A 743 19.04 5.98 30.69
CA ASN A 743 18.56 5.46 31.98
C ASN A 743 17.11 4.96 31.79
N THR A 744 16.87 3.66 31.93
CA THR A 744 15.54 3.04 31.82
C THR A 744 15.45 1.78 32.66
N LYS A 745 14.22 1.35 32.98
CA LYS A 745 13.94 0.04 33.57
C LYS A 745 14.56 -1.09 32.75
N ARG A 746 14.95 -2.17 33.44
CA ARG A 746 15.40 -3.41 32.80
C ARG A 746 14.23 -4.14 32.16
N TRP A 747 14.49 -4.83 31.07
CA TRP A 747 13.54 -5.75 30.45
C TRP A 747 13.40 -6.99 31.31
N HIS A 748 12.16 -7.42 31.51
CA HIS A 748 11.86 -8.61 32.30
C HIS A 748 11.55 -9.79 31.37
N TYR A 749 12.44 -10.79 31.39
CA TYR A 749 12.23 -12.04 30.69
C TYR A 749 11.35 -12.97 31.52
N LEU A 750 10.33 -13.55 30.92
CA LEU A 750 9.50 -14.55 31.58
C LEU A 750 10.31 -15.84 31.77
N SER A 751 10.30 -16.38 32.99
CA SER A 751 10.77 -17.74 33.28
C SER A 751 9.69 -18.78 32.95
N ALA A 752 9.87 -20.03 33.37
CA ALA A 752 8.82 -21.05 33.30
C ALA A 752 7.52 -20.54 33.95
N GLN A 753 6.39 -20.80 33.29
CA GLN A 753 5.06 -20.44 33.79
C GLN A 753 4.69 -21.36 34.96
N GLN A 754 4.00 -20.80 35.96
CA GLN A 754 3.41 -21.62 37.03
C GLN A 754 2.04 -22.15 36.59
N ASN A 755 1.47 -23.04 37.41
CA ASN A 755 0.14 -23.58 37.18
C ASN A 755 -0.89 -22.45 37.05
N ALA A 756 -1.62 -22.45 35.94
CA ALA A 756 -2.65 -21.47 35.66
C ALA A 756 -3.85 -21.64 36.59
N ILE A 757 -4.37 -20.53 37.09
CA ILE A 757 -5.64 -20.48 37.82
C ILE A 757 -6.76 -20.40 36.78
N VAL A 758 -7.49 -21.49 36.60
CA VAL A 758 -8.65 -21.55 35.69
C VAL A 758 -9.88 -20.97 36.40
N LEU A 759 -10.53 -19.98 35.79
CA LEU A 759 -11.71 -19.32 36.37
C LEU A 759 -12.98 -20.13 36.11
N ASN A 760 -13.24 -21.13 36.97
CA ASN A 760 -14.44 -21.98 36.94
C ASN A 760 -15.59 -21.45 37.82
N ASN A 761 -15.70 -20.13 37.94
CA ASN A 761 -16.72 -19.46 38.76
C ASN A 761 -18.03 -19.27 37.97
N ASP A 762 -19.11 -18.93 38.67
CA ASP A 762 -20.32 -18.44 37.99
C ASP A 762 -20.01 -17.10 37.31
N TRP A 763 -20.33 -17.00 36.02
CA TRP A 763 -20.19 -15.80 35.20
C TRP A 763 -21.54 -15.16 35.00
N LYS A 764 -21.63 -13.85 35.22
CA LYS A 764 -22.78 -13.04 34.79
C LYS A 764 -22.48 -12.42 33.44
N LEU A 765 -23.38 -12.60 32.48
CA LEU A 765 -23.34 -11.99 31.16
C LEU A 765 -24.44 -10.94 31.07
N HIS A 766 -24.05 -9.71 30.78
CA HIS A 766 -24.95 -8.57 30.60
C HIS A 766 -24.72 -7.92 29.23
N PHE A 767 -25.77 -7.73 28.43
CA PHE A 767 -25.67 -7.10 27.11
C PHE A 767 -25.78 -5.58 27.23
N THR A 768 -24.75 -4.85 26.77
CA THR A 768 -24.57 -3.42 27.12
C THR A 768 -24.94 -2.45 25.99
N ASP A 769 -24.54 -2.73 24.76
CA ASP A 769 -24.79 -1.85 23.62
C ASP A 769 -24.97 -2.67 22.34
N GLY A 770 -25.82 -2.20 21.42
CA GLY A 770 -26.21 -2.94 20.22
C GLY A 770 -27.72 -2.94 20.01
N GLY A 771 -28.23 -4.01 19.39
CA GLY A 771 -29.67 -4.19 19.17
C GLY A 771 -30.07 -4.23 17.69
N PRO A 772 -31.35 -4.00 17.34
CA PRO A 772 -32.40 -3.46 18.21
C PRO A 772 -32.94 -4.48 19.23
N PHE A 773 -32.63 -5.76 19.04
CA PHE A 773 -33.02 -6.83 19.96
C PHE A 773 -31.86 -7.11 20.91
N ILE A 774 -32.05 -6.79 22.18
CA ILE A 774 -31.07 -7.01 23.23
C ILE A 774 -31.37 -8.37 23.88
N PRO A 775 -30.43 -9.33 23.86
CA PRO A 775 -30.63 -10.61 24.52
C PRO A 775 -30.76 -10.49 26.03
N VAL A 776 -31.38 -11.50 26.63
CA VAL A 776 -31.60 -11.51 28.08
C VAL A 776 -30.28 -11.82 28.79
N ASP A 777 -30.04 -11.11 29.89
CA ASP A 777 -28.91 -11.37 30.80
C ASP A 777 -28.92 -12.81 31.32
N ARG A 778 -27.73 -13.37 31.52
CA ARG A 778 -27.58 -14.78 31.92
C ARG A 778 -26.53 -14.98 32.99
N THR A 779 -26.69 -16.05 33.76
CA THR A 779 -25.62 -16.61 34.59
C THR A 779 -25.21 -17.96 34.03
N MET A 780 -23.92 -18.25 33.96
CA MET A 780 -23.39 -19.50 33.41
C MET A 780 -22.15 -19.98 34.16
N LYS A 781 -22.02 -21.30 34.34
CA LYS A 781 -20.82 -21.93 34.91
C LYS A 781 -19.71 -22.15 33.90
N ARG A 782 -20.09 -22.46 32.66
CA ARG A 782 -19.17 -22.74 31.56
C ARG A 782 -19.38 -21.71 30.47
N LEU A 783 -18.30 -21.03 30.10
CA LEU A 783 -18.31 -20.08 29.00
C LEU A 783 -18.49 -20.82 27.67
N GLN A 784 -19.35 -20.26 26.84
CA GLN A 784 -19.56 -20.66 25.46
C GLN A 784 -20.01 -19.43 24.67
N PRO A 785 -19.80 -19.41 23.34
CA PRO A 785 -20.26 -18.32 22.50
C PRO A 785 -21.76 -18.08 22.75
N TRP A 786 -22.18 -16.83 22.97
CA TRP A 786 -23.56 -16.54 23.36
C TRP A 786 -24.56 -16.94 22.27
N THR A 787 -24.11 -17.05 21.02
CA THR A 787 -24.89 -17.53 19.87
C THR A 787 -25.31 -19.00 20.00
N ARG A 788 -24.82 -19.73 21.00
CA ARG A 788 -25.26 -21.10 21.34
C ARG A 788 -26.47 -21.14 22.29
N PHE A 789 -26.88 -20.01 22.88
CA PHE A 789 -28.10 -19.93 23.70
C PHE A 789 -29.34 -19.83 22.82
N THR A 790 -29.62 -20.91 22.07
CA THR A 790 -30.65 -20.92 21.02
C THR A 790 -32.08 -20.83 21.53
N GLU A 791 -32.31 -21.04 22.83
CA GLU A 791 -33.56 -20.78 23.53
C GLU A 791 -33.94 -19.29 23.53
N ASP A 792 -32.96 -18.40 23.42
CA ASP A 792 -33.15 -16.98 23.15
C ASP A 792 -32.61 -16.68 21.76
N SER A 793 -33.53 -16.66 20.79
CA SER A 793 -33.19 -16.45 19.39
C SER A 793 -32.40 -15.15 19.15
N THR A 794 -32.57 -14.12 20.00
CA THR A 794 -31.89 -12.82 19.85
C THR A 794 -30.37 -12.93 19.90
N THR A 795 -29.85 -13.93 20.61
CA THR A 795 -28.41 -14.18 20.69
C THR A 795 -27.78 -14.56 19.35
N GLN A 796 -28.55 -15.07 18.39
CA GLN A 796 -28.07 -15.47 17.06
C GLN A 796 -28.00 -14.32 16.06
N TYR A 797 -28.64 -13.19 16.35
CA TYR A 797 -28.69 -12.01 15.47
C TYR A 797 -28.29 -10.71 16.15
N PHE A 798 -27.84 -10.77 17.41
CA PHE A 798 -27.26 -9.64 18.12
C PHE A 798 -25.86 -9.30 17.57
N SER A 799 -25.65 -8.01 17.33
CA SER A 799 -24.34 -7.40 17.08
C SER A 799 -24.17 -6.19 17.98
N GLY A 800 -23.08 -6.14 18.73
CA GLY A 800 -22.86 -5.16 19.79
C GLY A 800 -21.82 -5.63 20.82
N SER A 801 -22.00 -5.20 22.06
CA SER A 801 -21.13 -5.52 23.20
C SER A 801 -21.89 -6.20 24.34
N ALA A 802 -21.18 -7.07 25.06
CA ALA A 802 -21.67 -7.64 26.32
C ALA A 802 -20.54 -7.82 27.33
N VAL A 803 -20.85 -7.63 28.61
CA VAL A 803 -19.91 -7.71 29.74
C VAL A 803 -20.09 -9.03 30.47
N TYR A 804 -19.00 -9.80 30.52
CA TYR A 804 -18.86 -10.94 31.40
C TYR A 804 -18.25 -10.48 32.72
N SER A 805 -18.87 -10.79 33.86
CA SER A 805 -18.32 -10.47 35.18
C SER A 805 -18.29 -11.69 36.10
N THR A 806 -17.22 -11.79 36.87
CA THR A 806 -17.10 -12.77 37.96
C THR A 806 -16.12 -12.28 39.03
N SER A 807 -15.98 -13.07 40.10
CA SER A 807 -14.93 -12.87 41.10
C SER A 807 -14.19 -14.16 41.38
N PHE A 808 -12.91 -14.04 41.73
CA PHE A 808 -12.09 -15.19 42.08
C PHE A 808 -11.19 -14.86 43.28
N GLN A 809 -10.72 -15.92 43.95
CA GLN A 809 -9.82 -15.82 45.09
C GLN A 809 -8.37 -16.03 44.64
N LEU A 810 -7.49 -15.10 44.98
CA LEU A 810 -6.04 -15.23 44.84
C LEU A 810 -5.42 -15.40 46.22
N ASN A 811 -5.13 -16.64 46.64
CA ASN A 811 -4.69 -16.96 48.00
C ASN A 811 -3.47 -16.14 48.44
N THR A 812 -2.45 -16.08 47.58
CA THR A 812 -1.25 -15.27 47.79
C THR A 812 -0.82 -14.66 46.45
N LYS A 813 -0.24 -13.44 46.51
CA LYS A 813 0.32 -12.75 45.33
C LYS A 813 1.86 -12.85 45.36
N THR A 814 2.38 -14.05 45.14
CA THR A 814 3.83 -14.34 45.23
C THR A 814 4.56 -14.32 43.90
N ALA A 815 3.85 -14.36 42.77
CA ALA A 815 4.48 -14.26 41.46
C ALA A 815 4.84 -12.79 41.13
N ASP A 816 5.87 -12.61 40.32
CA ASP A 816 6.31 -11.27 39.90
C ASP A 816 5.22 -10.56 39.07
N ASP A 817 4.50 -11.32 38.23
CA ASP A 817 3.35 -10.82 37.48
C ASP A 817 2.32 -11.92 37.18
N TYR A 818 1.23 -11.53 36.52
CA TYR A 818 0.13 -12.41 36.15
C TYR A 818 -0.40 -12.00 34.79
N PHE A 819 -0.70 -12.98 33.94
CA PHE A 819 -1.41 -12.75 32.68
C PHE A 819 -2.84 -13.26 32.74
N LEU A 820 -3.78 -12.48 32.22
CA LEU A 820 -5.08 -12.95 31.79
C LEU A 820 -4.94 -13.56 30.40
N GLN A 821 -5.41 -14.79 30.19
CA GLN A 821 -5.47 -15.45 28.89
C GLN A 821 -6.90 -15.91 28.60
N LEU A 822 -7.36 -15.64 27.37
CA LEU A 822 -8.66 -16.06 26.85
C LEU A 822 -8.43 -17.12 25.76
N ASP A 823 -8.98 -18.32 25.93
CA ASP A 823 -8.82 -19.39 24.93
C ASP A 823 -9.51 -19.09 23.61
N GLN A 824 -10.75 -18.59 23.69
CA GLN A 824 -11.55 -18.26 22.52
C GLN A 824 -12.26 -16.93 22.78
N LEU A 825 -11.97 -15.96 21.92
CA LEU A 825 -12.53 -14.61 21.97
C LEU A 825 -13.11 -14.27 20.59
N TYR A 826 -14.36 -13.84 20.57
CA TYR A 826 -15.10 -13.48 19.35
C TYR A 826 -15.71 -12.07 19.53
N GLU A 827 -15.00 -10.98 19.20
CA GLU A 827 -13.67 -10.93 18.54
C GLU A 827 -12.62 -10.09 19.28
N SER A 828 -13.04 -9.20 20.17
CA SER A 828 -12.14 -8.34 20.95
C SER A 828 -12.73 -8.03 22.32
N ALA A 829 -11.87 -7.78 23.31
CA ALA A 829 -12.28 -7.61 24.70
C ALA A 829 -11.58 -6.42 25.37
N LYS A 830 -12.35 -5.59 26.10
CA LYS A 830 -11.82 -4.63 27.06
C LYS A 830 -11.89 -5.21 28.46
N ILE A 831 -10.80 -5.11 29.20
CA ILE A 831 -10.63 -5.78 30.49
C ILE A 831 -10.64 -4.75 31.63
N LYS A 832 -11.42 -5.03 32.67
CA LYS A 832 -11.28 -4.35 33.96
C LYS A 832 -11.02 -5.35 35.08
N ILE A 833 -10.07 -5.01 35.95
CA ILE A 833 -9.73 -5.80 37.13
C ILE A 833 -9.88 -4.90 38.35
N ASN A 834 -10.69 -5.33 39.33
CA ASN A 834 -10.98 -4.54 40.54
C ASN A 834 -11.44 -3.10 40.22
N GLY A 835 -12.25 -2.93 39.17
CA GLY A 835 -12.78 -1.64 38.70
C GLY A 835 -11.80 -0.78 37.89
N LYS A 836 -10.55 -1.21 37.69
CA LYS A 836 -9.53 -0.47 36.93
C LYS A 836 -9.40 -1.00 35.50
N ASP A 837 -9.29 -0.09 34.53
CA ASP A 837 -9.02 -0.42 33.12
C ASP A 837 -7.63 -1.07 33.00
N ALA A 838 -7.59 -2.31 32.50
CA ALA A 838 -6.37 -3.08 32.31
C ALA A 838 -5.89 -3.08 30.85
N GLY A 839 -6.71 -2.62 29.90
CA GLY A 839 -6.40 -2.60 28.47
C GLY A 839 -7.34 -3.44 27.61
N ILE A 840 -6.96 -3.58 26.33
CA ILE A 840 -7.78 -4.21 25.28
C ILE A 840 -7.02 -5.42 24.71
N ILE A 841 -7.70 -6.56 24.64
CA ILE A 841 -7.25 -7.77 23.95
C ILE A 841 -7.96 -7.81 22.59
N TRP A 842 -7.21 -7.62 21.51
CA TRP A 842 -7.76 -7.54 20.15
C TRP A 842 -6.95 -8.31 19.10
N SER A 843 -5.79 -8.86 19.47
CA SER A 843 -4.92 -9.65 18.61
C SER A 843 -4.44 -10.93 19.29
N ILE A 844 -3.96 -11.88 18.50
CA ILE A 844 -3.41 -13.14 18.97
C ILE A 844 -1.95 -12.94 19.39
N PRO A 845 -1.47 -13.61 20.47
CA PRO A 845 -2.26 -14.41 21.41
C PRO A 845 -3.18 -13.53 22.27
N PHE A 846 -4.40 -14.00 22.57
CA PHE A 846 -5.39 -13.26 23.35
C PHE A 846 -5.04 -13.23 24.85
N LYS A 847 -4.05 -12.42 25.18
CA LYS A 847 -3.40 -12.37 26.48
C LYS A 847 -3.08 -10.92 26.89
N LEU A 848 -3.18 -10.64 28.18
CA LEU A 848 -2.93 -9.31 28.76
C LEU A 848 -2.26 -9.43 30.12
N LYS A 849 -1.25 -8.59 30.36
CA LYS A 849 -0.55 -8.51 31.66
C LYS A 849 -1.42 -7.73 32.65
N ILE A 850 -1.70 -8.33 33.81
CA ILE A 850 -2.67 -7.79 34.78
C ILE A 850 -2.18 -7.75 36.23
N GLY A 851 -0.95 -8.17 36.52
CA GLY A 851 -0.49 -8.38 37.90
C GLY A 851 -0.54 -7.12 38.78
N GLN A 852 -0.35 -5.93 38.20
CA GLN A 852 -0.46 -4.65 38.92
C GLN A 852 -1.89 -4.31 39.40
N TYR A 853 -2.91 -4.95 38.82
CA TYR A 853 -4.31 -4.73 39.19
C TYR A 853 -4.84 -5.75 40.20
N LEU A 854 -4.10 -6.85 40.42
CA LEU A 854 -4.49 -7.93 41.32
C LEU A 854 -4.05 -7.67 42.76
N LYS A 855 -4.84 -8.18 43.71
CA LYS A 855 -4.54 -8.20 45.14
C LYS A 855 -4.68 -9.61 45.72
N ALA A 856 -4.01 -9.88 46.85
CA ALA A 856 -4.32 -11.08 47.62
C ALA A 856 -5.78 -11.02 48.10
N GLY A 857 -6.43 -12.18 48.16
CA GLY A 857 -7.84 -12.28 48.48
C GLY A 857 -8.76 -12.21 47.26
N LYS A 858 -9.95 -11.64 47.45
CA LYS A 858 -10.99 -11.54 46.42
C LYS A 858 -10.63 -10.50 45.36
N ASN A 859 -10.71 -10.90 44.09
CA ASN A 859 -10.58 -10.02 42.92
C ASN A 859 -11.84 -10.07 42.08
N THR A 860 -12.22 -8.96 41.46
CA THR A 860 -13.28 -8.90 40.44
C THR A 860 -12.68 -8.72 39.06
N ILE A 861 -13.31 -9.36 38.07
CA ILE A 861 -12.96 -9.23 36.66
C ILE A 861 -14.22 -8.90 35.85
N GLU A 862 -14.10 -7.94 34.96
CA GLU A 862 -15.09 -7.61 33.92
C GLU A 862 -14.40 -7.71 32.56
N ILE A 863 -15.04 -8.39 31.63
CA ILE A 863 -14.59 -8.58 30.25
C ILE A 863 -15.72 -8.12 29.33
N GLU A 864 -15.60 -6.91 28.79
CA GLU A 864 -16.52 -6.38 27.78
C GLU A 864 -16.09 -6.90 26.41
N VAL A 865 -16.90 -7.72 25.77
CA VAL A 865 -16.61 -8.31 24.46
C VAL A 865 -17.46 -7.63 23.40
N CYS A 866 -16.82 -7.21 22.30
CA CYS A 866 -17.48 -6.74 21.09
C CYS A 866 -17.41 -7.80 19.99
N ASN A 867 -18.53 -8.06 19.29
CA ASN A 867 -18.60 -9.02 18.19
C ASN A 867 -18.72 -8.37 16.81
N LEU A 868 -18.83 -9.18 15.76
CA LEU A 868 -19.02 -8.76 14.38
C LEU A 868 -20.44 -8.27 14.08
N MET A 869 -20.58 -7.40 13.07
CA MET A 869 -21.88 -6.98 12.52
C MET A 869 -22.60 -8.09 11.74
N ALA A 870 -21.88 -9.14 11.33
CA ALA A 870 -22.35 -10.18 10.43
C ALA A 870 -23.68 -10.82 10.84
N ASN A 871 -23.88 -11.09 12.14
CA ASN A 871 -25.10 -11.74 12.64
C ASN A 871 -26.34 -10.86 12.45
N ARG A 872 -26.23 -9.55 12.70
CA ARG A 872 -27.33 -8.61 12.47
C ARG A 872 -27.58 -8.36 10.99
N ILE A 873 -26.53 -8.21 10.16
CA ILE A 873 -26.69 -8.05 8.70
C ILE A 873 -27.39 -9.26 8.10
N ARG A 874 -26.97 -10.48 8.47
CA ARG A 874 -27.64 -11.73 8.10
C ARG A 874 -29.12 -11.73 8.46
N TYR A 875 -29.47 -11.30 9.68
CA TYR A 875 -30.88 -11.20 10.09
C TYR A 875 -31.65 -10.22 9.20
N MET A 876 -31.08 -9.05 8.91
CA MET A 876 -31.72 -8.05 8.06
C MET A 876 -31.99 -8.58 6.65
N ASP A 877 -31.05 -9.30 6.06
CA ASP A 877 -31.23 -9.91 4.73
C ASP A 877 -32.28 -11.02 4.71
N ARG A 878 -32.30 -11.89 5.72
CA ARG A 878 -33.33 -12.93 5.85
C ARG A 878 -34.74 -12.37 5.97
N HIS A 879 -34.89 -11.20 6.59
CA HIS A 879 -36.18 -10.54 6.79
C HIS A 879 -36.44 -9.44 5.74
N ARG A 880 -35.59 -9.31 4.72
CA ARG A 880 -35.71 -8.32 3.65
C ARG A 880 -35.84 -6.89 4.16
N LEU A 881 -35.15 -6.57 5.26
CA LEU A 881 -35.11 -5.21 5.79
C LEU A 881 -34.25 -4.35 4.86
N GLU A 882 -34.75 -3.17 4.51
CA GLU A 882 -34.05 -2.26 3.62
C GLU A 882 -32.91 -1.54 4.37
N TRP A 883 -31.66 -1.89 4.05
CA TRP A 883 -30.47 -1.19 4.57
C TRP A 883 -29.48 -0.75 3.48
N ARG A 884 -29.65 -1.24 2.25
CA ARG A 884 -28.81 -0.94 1.09
C ARG A 884 -29.29 0.35 0.41
N LYS A 885 -28.90 1.52 0.94
CA LYS A 885 -29.35 2.83 0.45
C LYS A 885 -28.26 3.59 -0.30
N TYR A 886 -27.89 3.11 -1.49
CA TYR A 886 -26.82 3.71 -2.30
C TYR A 886 -27.09 3.57 -3.81
N HIS A 887 -26.65 4.55 -4.59
CA HIS A 887 -26.83 4.58 -6.05
C HIS A 887 -25.84 3.69 -6.81
N GLU A 888 -24.76 3.26 -6.17
CA GLU A 888 -23.85 2.29 -6.77
C GLU A 888 -24.51 0.91 -6.78
N ILE A 889 -24.84 0.44 -7.97
CA ILE A 889 -25.49 -0.85 -8.20
C ILE A 889 -24.60 -2.05 -7.80
N ASN A 890 -23.31 -1.80 -7.53
CA ASN A 890 -22.29 -2.82 -7.31
C ASN A 890 -21.84 -2.96 -5.84
N PHE A 891 -22.70 -2.76 -4.84
CA PHE A 891 -22.37 -3.28 -3.51
C PHE A 891 -22.33 -4.80 -3.58
N VAL A 892 -21.10 -5.33 -3.53
CA VAL A 892 -20.79 -6.70 -3.93
C VAL A 892 -20.07 -7.44 -2.83
N ASN A 893 -20.16 -8.76 -2.87
CA ASN A 893 -19.30 -9.62 -2.05
C ASN A 893 -17.86 -9.63 -2.58
N ILE A 894 -16.95 -10.28 -1.85
CA ILE A 894 -15.52 -10.45 -2.21
C ILE A 894 -15.26 -10.99 -3.63
N ASN A 895 -16.26 -11.62 -4.25
CA ASN A 895 -16.20 -12.20 -5.58
C ASN A 895 -16.84 -11.32 -6.66
N TYR A 896 -17.12 -10.05 -6.35
CA TYR A 896 -17.81 -9.11 -7.25
C TYR A 896 -19.18 -9.59 -7.74
N LYS A 897 -19.89 -10.36 -6.89
CA LYS A 897 -21.30 -10.74 -7.10
C LYS A 897 -22.18 -9.92 -6.18
N ASN A 898 -23.48 -9.81 -6.49
CA ASN A 898 -24.45 -9.17 -5.61
C ASN A 898 -24.30 -9.66 -4.17
N PHE A 899 -24.18 -8.71 -3.24
CA PHE A 899 -23.99 -9.05 -1.83
C PHE A 899 -25.28 -9.59 -1.22
N ASP A 900 -25.22 -10.79 -0.64
CA ASP A 900 -26.30 -11.41 0.12
C ASP A 900 -25.75 -12.16 1.34
N ALA A 901 -26.20 -11.78 2.53
CA ALA A 901 -25.83 -12.41 3.78
C ALA A 901 -26.89 -13.39 4.31
N SER A 902 -28.00 -13.63 3.61
CA SER A 902 -29.11 -14.48 4.11
C SER A 902 -28.64 -15.90 4.43
N ASP A 903 -27.70 -16.41 3.65
CA ASP A 903 -27.22 -17.79 3.72
C ASP A 903 -25.99 -17.96 4.61
N TRP A 904 -25.48 -16.87 5.19
CA TRP A 904 -24.35 -16.95 6.11
C TRP A 904 -24.67 -17.83 7.32
N LYS A 905 -23.67 -18.56 7.80
CA LYS A 905 -23.73 -19.23 9.10
C LYS A 905 -23.72 -18.18 10.21
N VAL A 906 -24.36 -18.48 11.34
CA VAL A 906 -24.26 -17.65 12.55
C VAL A 906 -22.80 -17.62 12.99
N GLN A 907 -22.23 -16.42 13.06
CA GLN A 907 -20.87 -16.22 13.51
C GLN A 907 -20.81 -16.42 15.03
N PRO A 908 -19.83 -17.15 15.57
CA PRO A 908 -19.63 -17.21 17.02
C PRO A 908 -19.40 -15.81 17.59
N SER A 909 -19.83 -15.57 18.83
CA SER A 909 -19.75 -14.25 19.47
C SER A 909 -19.62 -14.40 20.98
N GLY A 910 -18.85 -13.52 21.63
CA GLY A 910 -18.58 -13.59 23.07
C GLY A 910 -17.32 -14.39 23.41
N LEU A 911 -17.35 -15.09 24.55
CA LEU A 911 -16.24 -15.92 25.04
C LEU A 911 -16.53 -17.41 24.90
N GLY A 912 -15.49 -18.19 24.62
CA GLY A 912 -15.50 -19.65 24.70
C GLY A 912 -14.25 -20.19 25.39
N GLY A 913 -14.23 -21.48 25.67
CA GLY A 913 -13.09 -22.13 26.32
C GLY A 913 -12.87 -21.64 27.76
N ALA A 914 -11.63 -21.70 28.24
CA ALA A 914 -11.29 -21.28 29.59
C ALA A 914 -10.74 -19.84 29.62
N VAL A 915 -11.03 -19.15 30.73
CA VAL A 915 -10.34 -17.92 31.14
C VAL A 915 -9.33 -18.29 32.21
N ARG A 916 -8.06 -17.93 32.00
CA ARG A 916 -6.97 -18.30 32.90
C ARG A 916 -6.22 -17.09 33.41
N ILE A 917 -5.86 -17.13 34.70
CA ILE A 917 -4.86 -16.25 35.27
C ILE A 917 -3.58 -17.05 35.41
N ILE A 918 -2.54 -16.67 34.69
CA ILE A 918 -1.26 -17.39 34.61
C ILE A 918 -0.22 -16.63 35.43
N PRO A 919 0.18 -17.13 36.62
CA PRO A 919 1.27 -16.54 37.38
C PRO A 919 2.59 -16.70 36.63
N VAL A 920 3.38 -15.65 36.56
CA VAL A 920 4.69 -15.64 35.91
C VAL A 920 5.74 -15.01 36.81
N ASN A 921 6.93 -15.59 36.77
CA ASN A 921 8.11 -15.01 37.40
C ASN A 921 9.04 -14.47 36.33
N TYR A 922 9.84 -13.50 36.72
CA TYR A 922 10.90 -12.97 35.89
C TYR A 922 12.18 -13.77 36.11
N SER A 923 12.92 -13.99 35.03
CA SER A 923 14.27 -14.56 35.10
C SER A 923 15.13 -13.63 35.95
N LYS A 924 15.85 -14.21 36.92
CA LYS A 924 16.77 -13.47 37.78
C LYS A 924 17.95 -12.90 37.01
#